data_AF-A0ABD0UK90-F1
#
_entry.id   AF-A0ABD0UK90-F1
#
_cell.length_a   1.000
_cell.length_b   1.000
_cell.length_c   1.000
_cell.angle_alpha   90.00
_cell.angle_beta   90.00
_cell.angle_gamma   90.00
#
_symmetry.space_group_name_H-M   'P 1'
#
loop_
_entity.id
_entity.type
_entity.pdbx_description
1 polymer ?
#
loop_
_entity_poly.entity_id
_entity_poly.type
_entity_poly.pdbx_seq_one_letter_code
_entity_poly.pdbx_strand_id
1 'polypeptide(L)'
;MPEMRDLCMHSSFKYPSSSAEESQIILAIFRSTKRMAKEDEVKLIGVWSSPFVARALIALNLKGVEYEYLPDDLFNKSELLLKSNPVYKLVPVLLHGDKPVCESLIIVEYIDQVWASSGPSILPADPYDRAIARFWAAYVDDKLAPPKRVLVWSKDEKSIAEAKEQLLAALLQLEEAFVKCSKGKSFFGGDTINLVDITLGSFLSSLKASKIITGINFLDETKTPRLVEWAECFRSVDAAKEVLPEAEKLVEFRKFAQAARLGVSFIPAISRSHAKSSGDRSSTISEISRHFDSNSRLHYCISPGGNLPRLHPLIDRRSLVRSVFLTIITSSIPKFPYSSKEKVAVNPLDCCGCPKFMLGEGFSRSRSTAADMLGSMEVASIKGLESFDRMAKQDEVKLIGRWPSPFVARALIALNLKGVEYEYLADDLFNKSELLLKSNPVYKLVPVLIHGDKPVCESLIIVEYIDQVWASSGPSILPADPHDRAIARFWAAYVDDKLAPPIRVLIWSKDEKSIAEAKEQLLAALLQLEEAFVKCSKGKSFFVGDTINLVDITLGSFLSWLKALEIITEINFLDETKTPRLVEWAECFRFVDAAKEVLPEAEKLVEFRKFAEAARRVTVARSYVGPPPEAQSFVGPPIVPPSNHHLRPESYVGPPPKTWIPPSDHHLRPGVMPDHHLRPEVTSDHHLRPEVTSGHHLTPEVTPGHHLTPEVLSDQYLRPEVTPDHVPPKARFKYPSSSAEEIQIILAKFETTFRSTKRMAKQDEVKLIGLWPSPFVARALIALNLKGVEYEYLADDLFNKSELLLKSNPVYKLVPVLIHGDKPVCESLIIVEYIDQVWASSGPSILPADPYDRAIARFWATYVDDKLAPPIRVLIWSKDEKSIAEAKEQLLAALLQLEEAFVKCSKGKSFFGGDTINLVDITLGSFLSWLKALEIITEINFLDETKTPRLVEWAECFRFVDAAKEVLPEAEKLVEFRKFAEAARRVTVADAATK
;
A
#
# COMPACT_ATOMS: atom_id res chain seq x y z
N MET A 1 3.53 54.68 25.00
CA MET A 1 3.11 54.41 23.61
C MET A 1 4.25 54.84 22.70
N PRO A 2 4.59 54.09 21.63
CA PRO A 2 4.50 52.63 21.48
C PRO A 2 5.87 51.99 21.12
N GLU A 3 5.87 50.67 20.91
CA GLU A 3 6.76 49.87 20.02
C GLU A 3 8.27 50.18 19.88
N MET A 4 9.10 49.19 20.27
CA MET A 4 9.85 48.35 19.31
C MET A 4 10.50 47.15 20.03
N ARG A 5 10.45 45.97 19.39
CA ARG A 5 11.27 44.77 19.68
C ARG A 5 12.07 44.44 18.39
N ASP A 6 13.07 43.57 18.31
CA ASP A 6 13.50 42.46 19.18
C ASP A 6 15.05 42.39 19.29
N LEU A 7 15.53 41.54 20.21
CA LEU A 7 16.96 41.26 20.44
C LEU A 7 17.34 39.85 19.96
N CYS A 8 18.44 39.72 19.21
CA CYS A 8 19.24 38.49 19.25
C CYS A 8 20.70 38.76 18.82
N MET A 9 21.67 38.42 19.67
CA MET A 9 23.10 38.65 19.43
C MET A 9 23.91 37.36 19.39
N HIS A 10 24.69 37.21 18.33
CA HIS A 10 25.88 36.38 18.13
C HIS A 10 26.46 35.64 19.35
N SER A 11 26.64 34.32 19.23
CA SER A 11 27.65 33.56 20.00
C SER A 11 28.33 32.50 19.12
N SER A 12 29.55 32.78 18.65
CA SER A 12 30.31 31.87 17.79
C SER A 12 31.20 30.92 18.60
N PHE A 13 30.94 29.62 18.54
CA PHE A 13 31.82 28.61 19.11
C PHE A 13 33.04 28.36 18.20
N LYS A 14 34.25 28.46 18.75
CA LYS A 14 35.50 28.08 18.07
C LYS A 14 35.91 26.66 18.45
N TYR A 15 36.29 25.85 17.46
CA TYR A 15 36.92 24.55 17.69
C TYR A 15 38.42 24.70 18.06
N PRO A 16 39.03 23.70 18.73
CA PRO A 16 40.47 23.70 19.05
C PRO A 16 41.33 23.64 17.77
N SER A 17 42.45 24.36 17.77
CA SER A 17 43.21 24.71 16.57
C SER A 17 44.16 23.63 16.02
N SER A 18 44.15 22.39 16.53
CA SER A 18 45.09 21.33 16.11
C SER A 18 44.66 20.53 14.88
N SER A 19 43.37 20.49 14.54
CA SER A 19 42.85 19.71 13.40
C SER A 19 42.96 20.43 12.05
N ALA A 20 43.18 21.76 12.07
CA ALA A 20 43.27 22.58 10.88
C ALA A 20 44.53 22.28 10.06
N GLU A 21 45.66 22.02 10.70
CA GLU A 21 46.94 21.75 10.03
C GLU A 21 46.95 20.35 9.40
N GLU A 22 46.48 19.30 10.10
CA GLU A 22 46.34 17.95 9.53
C GLU A 22 45.39 17.95 8.31
N SER A 23 44.29 18.70 8.40
CA SER A 23 43.36 18.88 7.28
C SER A 23 44.02 19.63 6.11
N GLN A 24 44.82 20.67 6.37
CA GLN A 24 45.55 21.39 5.32
C GLN A 24 46.69 20.57 4.71
N ILE A 25 47.34 19.67 5.45
CA ILE A 25 48.36 18.77 4.91
C ILE A 25 47.73 17.76 3.93
N ILE A 26 46.54 17.24 4.23
CA ILE A 26 45.79 16.39 3.28
C ILE A 26 45.31 17.19 2.06
N LEU A 27 44.87 18.44 2.24
CA LEU A 27 44.51 19.35 1.15
C LEU A 27 45.71 19.76 0.27
N ALA A 28 46.92 19.83 0.83
CA ALA A 28 48.12 20.25 0.10
C ALA A 28 48.58 19.20 -0.93
N ILE A 29 48.37 17.92 -0.64
CA ILE A 29 48.74 16.80 -1.55
C ILE A 29 47.97 16.86 -2.88
N PHE A 30 46.78 17.47 -2.91
CA PHE A 30 45.91 17.55 -4.09
C PHE A 30 45.90 18.91 -4.80
N ARG A 31 46.80 19.86 -4.46
CA ARG A 31 46.78 21.22 -5.02
C ARG A 31 47.87 21.53 -6.05
N SER A 32 47.64 21.05 -7.27
CA SER A 32 48.19 21.60 -8.52
C SER A 32 47.18 21.30 -9.65
N THR A 33 46.84 22.19 -10.60
CA THR A 33 47.40 23.52 -10.91
C THR A 33 46.28 24.52 -11.23
N LYS A 34 46.42 25.80 -10.86
CA LYS A 34 45.46 26.85 -11.23
C LYS A 34 45.68 27.32 -12.68
N ARG A 35 44.66 27.24 -13.53
CA ARG A 35 44.54 27.97 -14.82
C ARG A 35 43.15 28.60 -14.94
N MET A 36 43.01 29.58 -15.82
CA MET A 36 41.73 30.27 -16.05
C MET A 36 40.77 29.39 -16.85
N ALA A 37 39.46 29.62 -16.64
CA ALA A 37 38.39 28.72 -17.06
C ALA A 37 38.38 28.39 -18.56
N LYS A 38 38.15 27.10 -18.84
CA LYS A 38 37.51 26.60 -20.06
C LYS A 38 36.07 26.20 -19.73
N GLU A 39 35.20 26.16 -20.74
CA GLU A 39 33.81 25.72 -20.59
C GLU A 39 33.67 24.23 -20.24
N ASP A 40 34.72 23.43 -20.45
CA ASP A 40 34.78 21.98 -20.19
C ASP A 40 35.34 21.61 -18.79
N GLU A 41 35.39 22.54 -17.83
CA GLU A 41 36.01 22.27 -16.53
C GLU A 41 35.22 21.25 -15.69
N VAL A 42 35.84 20.12 -15.34
CA VAL A 42 35.24 19.06 -14.51
C VAL A 42 35.65 19.23 -13.05
N LYS A 43 34.68 19.14 -12.13
CA LYS A 43 34.93 19.16 -10.67
C LYS A 43 34.11 18.07 -9.97
N LEU A 44 34.62 17.49 -8.89
CA LEU A 44 33.89 16.48 -8.11
C LEU A 44 33.80 16.89 -6.64
N ILE A 45 32.58 17.15 -6.16
CA ILE A 45 32.29 17.43 -4.75
C ILE A 45 32.17 16.10 -4.00
N GLY A 46 32.97 15.89 -2.95
CA GLY A 46 33.08 14.58 -2.32
C GLY A 46 33.69 14.54 -0.93
N VAL A 47 33.56 13.38 -0.28
CA VAL A 47 34.32 13.00 0.92
C VAL A 47 35.09 11.72 0.61
N TRP A 48 36.41 11.73 0.82
CA TRP A 48 37.35 10.67 0.39
C TRP A 48 37.04 9.28 0.97
N SER A 49 36.31 9.22 2.09
CA SER A 49 35.91 8.00 2.78
C SER A 49 34.56 7.43 2.31
N SER A 50 33.91 8.08 1.33
CA SER A 50 32.61 7.66 0.78
C SER A 50 32.78 6.72 -0.42
N PRO A 51 32.21 5.49 -0.39
CA PRO A 51 32.27 4.57 -1.51
C PRO A 51 31.56 5.15 -2.75
N PHE A 52 30.46 5.89 -2.55
CA PHE A 52 29.73 6.54 -3.64
C PHE A 52 30.59 7.57 -4.40
N VAL A 53 31.49 8.25 -3.70
CA VAL A 53 32.45 9.21 -4.31
C VAL A 53 33.56 8.46 -5.04
N ALA A 54 34.06 7.35 -4.47
CA ALA A 54 35.06 6.50 -5.11
C ALA A 54 34.59 5.98 -6.49
N ARG A 55 33.30 5.70 -6.69
CA ARG A 55 32.76 5.31 -8.01
C ARG A 55 33.00 6.35 -9.10
N ALA A 56 32.71 7.61 -8.80
CA ALA A 56 32.90 8.72 -9.73
C ALA A 56 34.39 8.95 -10.02
N LEU A 57 35.25 8.92 -8.99
CA LEU A 57 36.70 9.02 -9.14
C LEU A 57 37.27 7.88 -10.02
N ILE A 58 36.86 6.63 -9.78
CA ILE A 58 37.28 5.46 -10.57
C ILE A 58 36.86 5.62 -12.03
N ALA A 59 35.64 6.08 -12.31
CA ALA A 59 35.18 6.32 -13.68
C ALA A 59 35.96 7.44 -14.37
N LEU A 60 36.25 8.56 -13.69
CA LEU A 60 37.07 9.65 -14.23
C LEU A 60 38.51 9.17 -14.54
N ASN A 61 39.14 8.45 -13.61
CA ASN A 61 40.49 7.90 -13.81
C ASN A 61 40.52 6.85 -14.95
N LEU A 62 39.51 5.98 -15.08
CA LEU A 62 39.40 5.03 -16.20
C LEU A 62 39.26 5.74 -17.56
N LYS A 63 38.57 6.89 -17.60
CA LYS A 63 38.40 7.71 -18.80
C LYS A 63 39.57 8.66 -19.08
N GLY A 64 40.54 8.79 -18.17
CA GLY A 64 41.65 9.73 -18.29
C GLY A 64 41.20 11.20 -18.24
N VAL A 65 40.14 11.51 -17.51
CA VAL A 65 39.57 12.86 -17.40
C VAL A 65 40.25 13.61 -16.26
N GLU A 66 40.79 14.80 -16.52
CA GLU A 66 41.29 15.71 -15.48
C GLU A 66 40.12 16.37 -14.72
N TYR A 67 40.20 16.47 -13.39
CA TYR A 67 39.16 17.07 -12.55
C TYR A 67 39.72 17.82 -11.32
N GLU A 68 39.02 18.86 -10.88
CA GLU A 68 39.24 19.45 -9.54
C GLU A 68 38.46 18.67 -8.48
N TYR A 69 39.16 18.07 -7.51
CA TYR A 69 38.50 17.45 -6.36
C TYR A 69 38.15 18.51 -5.28
N LEU A 70 36.87 18.60 -4.95
CA LEU A 70 36.32 19.55 -3.98
C LEU A 70 35.89 18.80 -2.71
N PRO A 71 36.72 18.77 -1.64
CA PRO A 71 36.38 18.08 -0.40
C PRO A 71 35.28 18.82 0.37
N ASP A 72 34.29 18.05 0.83
CA ASP A 72 33.19 18.49 1.69
C ASP A 72 33.25 17.84 3.09
N ASP A 73 32.34 18.21 3.98
CA ASP A 73 32.22 17.69 5.34
C ASP A 73 30.91 16.88 5.51
N LEU A 74 30.98 15.74 6.22
CA LEU A 74 29.82 14.86 6.42
C LEU A 74 28.75 15.44 7.36
N PHE A 75 29.13 16.40 8.20
CA PHE A 75 28.33 17.00 9.26
C PHE A 75 28.02 18.47 8.96
N ASN A 76 28.96 19.23 8.40
CA ASN A 76 28.83 20.66 8.06
C ASN A 76 28.95 20.91 6.55
N LYS A 77 27.94 20.44 5.80
CA LYS A 77 27.88 20.44 4.33
C LYS A 77 28.09 21.83 3.73
N SER A 78 28.91 21.92 2.67
CA SER A 78 29.18 23.19 1.99
C SER A 78 27.94 23.77 1.29
N GLU A 79 27.87 25.10 1.18
CA GLU A 79 26.84 25.79 0.40
C GLU A 79 26.85 25.34 -1.07
N LEU A 80 28.04 25.06 -1.63
CA LEU A 80 28.19 24.57 -2.99
C LEU A 80 27.51 23.20 -3.18
N LEU A 81 27.67 22.27 -2.24
CA LEU A 81 26.97 20.99 -2.24
C LEU A 81 25.45 21.17 -2.09
N LEU A 82 25.01 22.02 -1.17
CA LEU A 82 23.60 22.29 -0.93
C LEU A 82 22.91 22.93 -2.15
N LYS A 83 23.63 23.78 -2.89
CA LYS A 83 23.16 24.40 -4.14
C LYS A 83 23.19 23.43 -5.33
N SER A 84 24.19 22.54 -5.39
CA SER A 84 24.39 21.64 -6.53
C SER A 84 23.57 20.35 -6.44
N ASN A 85 23.24 19.88 -5.24
CA ASN A 85 22.29 18.79 -4.97
C ASN A 85 21.23 19.27 -3.95
N PRO A 86 20.28 20.14 -4.35
CA PRO A 86 19.28 20.68 -3.42
C PRO A 86 18.25 19.64 -2.97
N VAL A 87 18.10 18.53 -3.71
CA VAL A 87 17.13 17.46 -3.43
C VAL A 87 17.61 16.55 -2.30
N TYR A 88 18.74 15.86 -2.49
CA TYR A 88 19.25 14.88 -1.53
C TYR A 88 20.32 15.46 -0.62
N LYS A 89 21.05 16.50 -1.07
CA LYS A 89 22.13 17.16 -0.32
C LYS A 89 23.23 16.16 0.04
N LEU A 90 23.54 15.22 -0.87
CA LEU A 90 24.52 14.14 -0.69
C LEU A 90 25.64 14.22 -1.73
N VAL A 91 26.81 13.69 -1.36
CA VAL A 91 27.95 13.46 -2.24
C VAL A 91 27.93 12.04 -2.81
N PRO A 92 28.46 11.80 -4.02
CA PRO A 92 29.12 12.76 -4.92
C PRO A 92 28.16 13.70 -5.65
N VAL A 93 28.71 14.84 -6.08
CA VAL A 93 28.15 15.65 -7.17
C VAL A 93 29.27 15.96 -8.16
N LEU A 94 29.09 15.62 -9.43
CA LEU A 94 29.99 16.01 -10.51
C LEU A 94 29.51 17.34 -11.09
N LEU A 95 30.38 18.34 -11.20
CA LEU A 95 30.15 19.55 -11.98
C LEU A 95 30.88 19.40 -13.32
N HIS A 96 30.19 19.63 -14.44
CA HIS A 96 30.80 19.73 -15.76
C HIS A 96 30.46 21.11 -16.33
N GLY A 97 31.39 22.07 -16.18
CA GLY A 97 31.04 23.48 -16.12
C GLY A 97 30.03 23.75 -15.00
N ASP A 98 29.06 24.64 -15.24
CA ASP A 98 27.99 24.95 -14.29
C ASP A 98 26.89 23.87 -14.17
N LYS A 99 27.07 22.68 -14.74
CA LYS A 99 26.04 21.62 -14.81
C LYS A 99 26.29 20.54 -13.73
N PRO A 100 25.47 20.46 -12.66
CA PRO A 100 25.57 19.39 -11.69
C PRO A 100 24.94 18.09 -12.18
N VAL A 101 25.66 16.99 -12.02
CA VAL A 101 25.17 15.61 -12.14
C VAL A 101 25.25 14.99 -10.75
N CYS A 102 24.11 14.48 -10.26
CA CYS A 102 23.97 13.86 -8.94
C CYS A 102 23.79 12.34 -9.07
N GLU A 103 23.89 11.64 -7.94
CA GLU A 103 23.79 10.18 -7.77
C GLU A 103 24.91 9.38 -8.46
N SER A 104 25.61 8.56 -7.67
CA SER A 104 26.89 7.96 -8.09
C SER A 104 26.81 7.08 -9.34
N LEU A 105 25.73 6.33 -9.55
CA LEU A 105 25.55 5.50 -10.75
C LEU A 105 25.25 6.34 -11.99
N ILE A 106 24.44 7.40 -11.85
CA ILE A 106 24.14 8.34 -12.95
C ILE A 106 25.41 9.10 -13.34
N ILE A 107 26.23 9.50 -12.37
CA ILE A 107 27.54 10.11 -12.61
C ILE A 107 28.47 9.16 -13.38
N VAL A 108 28.54 7.87 -13.02
CA VAL A 108 29.35 6.87 -13.75
C VAL A 108 28.85 6.67 -15.18
N GLU A 109 27.54 6.53 -15.41
CA GLU A 109 27.00 6.40 -16.77
C GLU A 109 27.16 7.69 -17.60
N TYR A 110 27.04 8.86 -16.98
CA TYR A 110 27.30 10.16 -17.62
C TYR A 110 28.77 10.28 -18.04
N ILE A 111 29.71 9.88 -17.17
CA ILE A 111 31.14 9.83 -17.48
C ILE A 111 31.41 8.88 -18.65
N ASP A 112 30.74 7.72 -18.68
CA ASP A 112 30.90 6.75 -19.77
C ASP A 112 30.42 7.27 -21.13
N GLN A 113 29.31 8.04 -21.13
CA GLN A 113 28.71 8.60 -22.34
C GLN A 113 29.42 9.86 -22.85
N VAL A 114 29.78 10.80 -21.97
CA VAL A 114 30.42 12.07 -22.35
C VAL A 114 31.84 11.84 -22.86
N TRP A 115 32.59 10.94 -22.22
CA TRP A 115 33.95 10.57 -22.62
C TRP A 115 33.97 9.17 -23.26
N ALA A 116 32.96 8.85 -24.08
CA ALA A 116 32.85 7.56 -24.78
C ALA A 116 34.03 7.28 -25.74
N SER A 117 34.72 8.32 -26.22
CA SER A 117 35.92 8.21 -27.06
C SER A 117 37.23 8.05 -26.27
N SER A 118 37.19 8.05 -24.94
CA SER A 118 38.35 7.96 -24.06
C SER A 118 38.25 6.72 -23.17
N GLY A 119 39.39 6.06 -22.90
CA GLY A 119 39.44 4.88 -22.03
C GLY A 119 38.59 3.69 -22.52
N PRO A 120 38.35 2.69 -21.65
CA PRO A 120 37.42 1.59 -21.93
C PRO A 120 35.95 2.02 -21.75
N SER A 121 35.02 1.26 -22.33
CA SER A 121 33.58 1.39 -22.09
C SER A 121 33.20 0.76 -20.75
N ILE A 122 32.49 1.50 -19.89
CA ILE A 122 32.07 1.03 -18.56
C ILE A 122 30.74 0.27 -18.66
N LEU A 123 29.87 0.66 -19.59
CA LEU A 123 28.66 -0.07 -19.97
C LEU A 123 28.96 -1.04 -21.12
N PRO A 124 28.36 -2.25 -21.13
CA PRO A 124 28.36 -3.15 -22.28
C PRO A 124 27.74 -2.50 -23.53
N ALA A 125 28.27 -2.85 -24.70
CA ALA A 125 27.75 -2.40 -25.99
C ALA A 125 26.39 -3.04 -26.35
N ASP A 126 26.19 -4.31 -25.97
CA ASP A 126 24.94 -5.02 -26.13
C ASP A 126 23.85 -4.52 -25.14
N PRO A 127 22.58 -4.31 -25.57
CA PRO A 127 21.53 -3.83 -24.69
C PRO A 127 21.14 -4.78 -23.54
N TYR A 128 21.22 -6.10 -23.74
CA TYR A 128 20.88 -7.09 -22.72
C TYR A 128 21.99 -7.19 -21.67
N ASP A 129 23.25 -7.35 -22.08
CA ASP A 129 24.39 -7.35 -21.14
C ASP A 129 24.44 -6.00 -20.35
N ARG A 130 24.04 -4.88 -20.97
CA ARG A 130 23.88 -3.58 -20.29
C ARG A 130 22.76 -3.57 -19.25
N ALA A 131 21.61 -4.21 -19.53
CA ALA A 131 20.54 -4.36 -18.55
C ALA A 131 20.97 -5.26 -17.37
N ILE A 132 21.70 -6.34 -17.63
CA ILE A 132 22.27 -7.22 -16.60
C ILE A 132 23.30 -6.48 -15.73
N ALA A 133 24.16 -5.64 -16.32
CA ALA A 133 25.10 -4.81 -15.57
C ALA A 133 24.38 -3.81 -14.64
N ARG A 134 23.31 -3.16 -15.11
CA ARG A 134 22.48 -2.27 -14.28
C ARG A 134 21.75 -3.02 -13.16
N PHE A 135 21.22 -4.22 -13.43
CA PHE A 135 20.58 -5.07 -12.41
C PHE A 135 21.54 -5.39 -11.26
N TRP A 136 22.76 -5.84 -11.56
CA TRP A 136 23.73 -6.17 -10.51
C TRP A 136 24.31 -4.94 -9.79
N ALA A 137 24.44 -3.80 -10.47
CA ALA A 137 24.77 -2.53 -9.80
C ALA A 137 23.68 -2.12 -8.80
N ALA A 138 22.40 -2.18 -9.18
CA ALA A 138 21.27 -1.94 -8.29
C ALA A 138 21.23 -2.94 -7.13
N TYR A 139 21.51 -4.23 -7.37
CA TYR A 139 21.61 -5.25 -6.32
C TYR A 139 22.66 -4.90 -5.25
N VAL A 140 23.82 -4.36 -5.64
CA VAL A 140 24.84 -3.92 -4.67
C VAL A 140 24.34 -2.76 -3.81
N ASP A 141 23.67 -1.76 -4.40
CA ASP A 141 23.13 -0.63 -3.63
C ASP A 141 21.91 -0.99 -2.76
N ASP A 142 21.10 -1.96 -3.17
CA ASP A 142 19.96 -2.46 -2.39
C ASP A 142 20.36 -3.42 -1.27
N LYS A 143 21.37 -4.29 -1.49
CA LYS A 143 21.65 -5.44 -0.60
C LYS A 143 22.98 -5.34 0.15
N LEU A 144 23.96 -4.59 -0.36
CA LEU A 144 25.25 -4.41 0.30
C LEU A 144 25.30 -3.09 1.09
N ALA A 145 24.86 -1.99 0.49
CA ALA A 145 24.96 -0.67 1.12
C ALA A 145 24.16 -0.51 2.44
N PRO A 146 22.90 -1.00 2.57
CA PRO A 146 22.13 -0.85 3.82
C PRO A 146 22.72 -1.61 5.02
N PRO A 147 23.02 -2.93 4.96
CA PRO A 147 23.63 -3.61 6.10
C PRO A 147 25.05 -3.08 6.36
N LYS A 148 25.80 -2.67 5.33
CA LYS A 148 27.11 -2.01 5.54
C LYS A 148 26.96 -0.67 6.26
N ARG A 149 25.88 0.10 6.05
CA ARG A 149 25.56 1.33 6.81
C ARG A 149 25.22 1.02 8.27
N VAL A 150 24.41 -0.01 8.54
CA VAL A 150 24.10 -0.49 9.91
C VAL A 150 25.40 -0.88 10.64
N LEU A 151 26.28 -1.63 9.98
CA LEU A 151 27.60 -2.05 10.47
C LEU A 151 28.68 -0.95 10.58
N VAL A 152 28.30 0.33 10.45
CA VAL A 152 29.18 1.48 10.73
C VAL A 152 28.56 2.45 11.74
N TRP A 153 27.22 2.57 11.75
CA TRP A 153 26.54 3.64 12.50
C TRP A 153 25.57 3.15 13.59
N SER A 154 25.18 1.88 13.60
CA SER A 154 24.32 1.35 14.66
C SER A 154 25.09 1.06 15.95
N LYS A 155 24.38 1.07 17.08
CA LYS A 155 24.83 0.55 18.38
C LYS A 155 24.02 -0.67 18.85
N ASP A 156 22.93 -1.02 18.16
CA ASP A 156 22.14 -2.20 18.49
C ASP A 156 22.86 -3.47 18.01
N GLU A 157 23.32 -4.29 18.96
CA GLU A 157 24.01 -5.55 18.70
C GLU A 157 23.18 -6.51 17.84
N LYS A 158 21.86 -6.45 17.97
CA LYS A 158 20.93 -7.30 17.20
C LYS A 158 20.85 -6.87 15.74
N SER A 159 20.62 -5.58 15.46
CA SER A 159 20.70 -5.02 14.11
C SER A 159 22.09 -5.23 13.48
N ILE A 160 23.16 -5.18 14.29
CA ILE A 160 24.52 -5.53 13.88
C ILE A 160 24.65 -7.02 13.52
N ALA A 161 23.96 -7.92 14.23
CA ALA A 161 23.91 -9.35 13.89
C ALA A 161 23.12 -9.59 12.59
N GLU A 162 21.89 -9.08 12.50
CA GLU A 162 21.04 -9.18 11.29
C GLU A 162 21.76 -8.60 10.05
N ALA A 163 22.49 -7.48 10.21
CA ALA A 163 23.28 -6.89 9.13
C ALA A 163 24.55 -7.70 8.76
N LYS A 164 25.15 -8.46 9.67
CA LYS A 164 26.26 -9.40 9.33
C LYS A 164 25.75 -10.50 8.41
N GLU A 165 24.60 -11.09 8.74
CA GLU A 165 23.98 -12.17 7.97
C GLU A 165 23.54 -11.69 6.58
N GLN A 166 22.86 -10.54 6.52
CA GLN A 166 22.45 -9.91 5.25
C GLN A 166 23.66 -9.59 4.34
N LEU A 167 24.74 -9.06 4.89
CA LEU A 167 25.95 -8.72 4.12
C LEU A 167 26.67 -9.97 3.60
N LEU A 168 26.73 -11.06 4.38
CA LEU A 168 27.28 -12.34 3.93
C LEU A 168 26.41 -12.97 2.83
N ALA A 169 25.09 -12.97 2.98
CA ALA A 169 24.17 -13.48 1.96
C ALA A 169 24.26 -12.67 0.65
N ALA A 170 24.37 -11.34 0.73
CA ALA A 170 24.56 -10.48 -0.43
C ALA A 170 25.85 -10.81 -1.21
N LEU A 171 26.96 -11.05 -0.50
CA LEU A 171 28.24 -11.41 -1.12
C LEU A 171 28.25 -12.83 -1.70
N LEU A 172 27.60 -13.81 -1.07
CA LEU A 172 27.45 -15.16 -1.62
C LEU A 172 26.64 -15.17 -2.94
N GLN A 173 25.61 -14.34 -3.05
CA GLN A 173 24.88 -14.17 -4.31
C GLN A 173 25.71 -13.44 -5.39
N LEU A 174 26.60 -12.53 -5.00
CA LEU A 174 27.53 -11.86 -5.92
C LEU A 174 28.67 -12.80 -6.39
N GLU A 175 29.08 -13.77 -5.57
CA GLU A 175 30.00 -14.85 -5.97
C GLU A 175 29.37 -15.72 -7.08
N GLU A 176 28.12 -16.16 -6.88
CA GLU A 176 27.35 -16.87 -7.91
C GLU A 176 27.14 -16.02 -9.18
N ALA A 177 26.85 -14.73 -9.02
CA ALA A 177 26.68 -13.81 -10.14
C ALA A 177 27.98 -13.62 -10.92
N PHE A 178 29.11 -13.49 -10.24
CA PHE A 178 30.43 -13.32 -10.86
C PHE A 178 30.76 -14.51 -11.77
N VAL A 179 30.61 -15.75 -11.28
CA VAL A 179 30.86 -16.97 -12.08
C VAL A 179 30.02 -17.00 -13.37
N LYS A 180 28.79 -16.49 -13.32
CA LYS A 180 27.86 -16.45 -14.47
C LYS A 180 28.17 -15.28 -15.41
N CYS A 181 28.53 -14.11 -14.89
CA CYS A 181 28.72 -12.88 -15.67
C CYS A 181 30.13 -12.73 -16.27
N SER A 182 31.18 -13.07 -15.51
CA SER A 182 32.57 -12.90 -15.96
C SER A 182 32.98 -13.84 -17.09
N LYS A 183 32.18 -14.90 -17.33
CA LYS A 183 32.43 -15.94 -18.35
C LYS A 183 33.83 -16.57 -18.18
N GLY A 184 34.34 -16.61 -16.93
CA GLY A 184 35.66 -17.14 -16.56
C GLY A 184 36.81 -16.12 -16.62
N LYS A 185 36.52 -14.82 -16.75
CA LYS A 185 37.51 -13.73 -16.75
C LYS A 185 37.60 -13.01 -15.40
N SER A 186 38.49 -12.01 -15.31
CA SER A 186 38.85 -11.32 -14.07
C SER A 186 37.80 -10.35 -13.52
N PHE A 187 36.85 -9.89 -14.34
CA PHE A 187 35.89 -8.83 -13.98
C PHE A 187 34.45 -9.22 -14.34
N PHE A 188 33.45 -8.57 -13.74
CA PHE A 188 32.05 -8.70 -14.16
C PHE A 188 31.85 -8.22 -15.61
N GLY A 189 32.68 -7.30 -16.10
CA GLY A 189 32.77 -6.92 -17.51
C GLY A 189 33.61 -7.85 -18.39
N GLY A 190 34.02 -9.01 -17.90
CA GLY A 190 34.90 -9.94 -18.63
C GLY A 190 36.36 -9.55 -18.45
N ASP A 191 37.01 -9.10 -19.52
CA ASP A 191 38.43 -8.68 -19.52
C ASP A 191 38.63 -7.22 -19.05
N THR A 192 37.56 -6.45 -18.90
CA THR A 192 37.58 -5.04 -18.46
C THR A 192 36.61 -4.79 -17.31
N ILE A 193 36.93 -3.83 -16.44
CA ILE A 193 36.02 -3.31 -15.40
C ILE A 193 34.76 -2.73 -16.04
N ASN A 194 33.58 -3.15 -15.59
CA ASN A 194 32.28 -2.55 -15.95
C ASN A 194 31.59 -1.84 -14.77
N LEU A 195 30.35 -1.37 -14.99
CA LEU A 195 29.52 -0.72 -13.97
C LEU A 195 29.42 -1.52 -12.65
N VAL A 196 29.28 -2.85 -12.70
CA VAL A 196 29.16 -3.73 -11.52
C VAL A 196 30.49 -3.76 -10.75
N ASP A 197 31.60 -3.91 -11.46
CA ASP A 197 32.95 -3.89 -10.88
C ASP A 197 33.21 -2.58 -10.12
N ILE A 198 32.90 -1.42 -10.72
CA ILE A 198 33.03 -0.11 -10.05
C ILE A 198 32.11 -0.02 -8.83
N THR A 199 30.86 -0.46 -8.98
CA THR A 199 29.83 -0.37 -7.94
C THR A 199 30.17 -1.19 -6.70
N LEU A 200 30.61 -2.44 -6.89
CA LEU A 200 31.05 -3.33 -5.80
C LEU A 200 32.44 -2.95 -5.27
N GLY A 201 33.40 -2.67 -6.17
CA GLY A 201 34.79 -2.35 -5.84
C GLY A 201 34.93 -1.10 -4.99
N SER A 202 34.04 -0.13 -5.17
CA SER A 202 33.95 1.07 -4.30
C SER A 202 33.75 0.76 -2.82
N PHE A 203 33.19 -0.40 -2.46
CA PHE A 203 33.04 -0.84 -1.06
C PHE A 203 34.24 -1.63 -0.53
N LEU A 204 35.25 -1.99 -1.33
CA LEU A 204 36.29 -2.95 -0.96
C LEU A 204 37.06 -2.54 0.32
N SER A 205 37.52 -1.30 0.41
CA SER A 205 38.18 -0.78 1.63
C SER A 205 37.25 -0.77 2.84
N SER A 206 35.95 -0.53 2.63
CA SER A 206 34.92 -0.55 3.68
C SER A 206 34.66 -1.97 4.22
N LEU A 207 34.73 -2.98 3.34
CA LEU A 207 34.66 -4.40 3.69
C LEU A 207 35.93 -4.84 4.43
N LYS A 208 37.13 -4.52 3.93
CA LYS A 208 38.40 -4.82 4.62
C LYS A 208 38.47 -4.17 6.01
N ALA A 209 38.08 -2.89 6.13
CA ALA A 209 37.96 -2.20 7.42
C ALA A 209 36.91 -2.84 8.37
N SER A 210 35.95 -3.62 7.86
CA SER A 210 34.98 -4.34 8.70
C SER A 210 35.60 -5.55 9.39
N LYS A 211 36.62 -6.18 8.81
CA LYS A 211 37.43 -7.24 9.45
C LYS A 211 38.14 -6.71 10.70
N ILE A 212 38.75 -5.53 10.59
CA ILE A 212 39.45 -4.85 11.69
C ILE A 212 38.49 -4.45 12.82
N ILE A 213 37.28 -3.98 12.49
CA ILE A 213 36.29 -3.50 13.47
C ILE A 213 35.51 -4.64 14.14
N THR A 214 35.17 -5.70 13.40
CA THR A 214 34.19 -6.72 13.85
C THR A 214 34.77 -8.13 13.98
N GLY A 215 36.04 -8.35 13.61
CA GLY A 215 36.68 -9.66 13.50
C GLY A 215 36.25 -10.48 12.28
N ILE A 216 35.15 -10.11 11.60
CA ILE A 216 34.56 -10.92 10.52
C ILE A 216 35.21 -10.62 9.18
N ASN A 217 35.74 -11.66 8.55
CA ASN A 217 36.17 -11.64 7.16
C ASN A 217 34.92 -11.79 6.25
N PHE A 218 34.52 -10.72 5.56
CA PHE A 218 33.35 -10.74 4.67
C PHE A 218 33.67 -11.20 3.24
N LEU A 219 34.90 -10.97 2.77
CA LEU A 219 35.45 -11.58 1.57
C LEU A 219 36.39 -12.69 2.04
N ASP A 220 35.94 -13.94 1.92
CA ASP A 220 36.58 -15.08 2.57
C ASP A 220 36.89 -16.19 1.57
N GLU A 221 38.13 -16.65 1.54
CA GLU A 221 38.64 -17.65 0.58
C GLU A 221 37.87 -18.98 0.64
N THR A 222 37.23 -19.31 1.79
CA THR A 222 36.44 -20.54 1.94
C THR A 222 34.98 -20.42 1.48
N LYS A 223 34.51 -19.21 1.17
CA LYS A 223 33.08 -18.92 0.89
C LYS A 223 32.83 -18.11 -0.37
N THR A 224 33.73 -17.17 -0.66
CA THR A 224 33.67 -16.26 -1.82
C THR A 224 35.05 -16.21 -2.52
N PRO A 225 35.63 -17.35 -2.94
CA PRO A 225 36.97 -17.38 -3.52
C PRO A 225 37.10 -16.51 -4.77
N ARG A 226 36.09 -16.48 -5.66
CA ARG A 226 36.14 -15.67 -6.88
C ARG A 226 36.04 -14.17 -6.59
N LEU A 227 35.25 -13.76 -5.60
CA LEU A 227 35.27 -12.36 -5.15
C LEU A 227 36.56 -11.99 -4.41
N VAL A 228 37.33 -12.93 -3.86
CA VAL A 228 38.68 -12.66 -3.33
C VAL A 228 39.68 -12.46 -4.48
N GLU A 229 39.69 -13.36 -5.47
CA GLU A 229 40.51 -13.22 -6.69
C GLU A 229 40.20 -11.90 -7.42
N TRP A 230 38.92 -11.62 -7.68
CA TRP A 230 38.42 -10.38 -8.27
C TRP A 230 38.82 -9.15 -7.44
N ALA A 231 38.75 -9.19 -6.11
CA ALA A 231 39.07 -8.04 -5.28
C ALA A 231 40.54 -7.62 -5.35
N GLU A 232 41.47 -8.58 -5.48
CA GLU A 232 42.89 -8.26 -5.68
C GLU A 232 43.20 -7.88 -7.14
N CYS A 233 42.49 -8.45 -8.13
CA CYS A 233 42.52 -7.93 -9.50
C CYS A 233 42.05 -6.47 -9.58
N PHE A 234 40.88 -6.14 -8.99
CA PHE A 234 40.33 -4.78 -8.96
C PHE A 234 41.27 -3.79 -8.26
N ARG A 235 41.86 -4.18 -7.12
CA ARG A 235 42.79 -3.33 -6.36
C ARG A 235 44.14 -3.10 -7.06
N SER A 236 44.50 -3.93 -8.05
CA SER A 236 45.71 -3.75 -8.86
C SER A 236 45.55 -2.77 -10.03
N VAL A 237 44.32 -2.46 -10.46
CA VAL A 237 44.06 -1.47 -11.51
C VAL A 237 44.31 -0.05 -10.97
N ASP A 238 45.19 0.71 -11.63
CA ASP A 238 45.65 2.02 -11.13
C ASP A 238 44.50 2.99 -10.83
N ALA A 239 43.49 3.05 -11.71
CA ALA A 239 42.29 3.89 -11.53
C ALA A 239 41.48 3.57 -10.25
N ALA A 240 41.60 2.37 -9.68
CA ALA A 240 41.01 2.00 -8.39
C ALA A 240 42.00 2.12 -7.23
N LYS A 241 43.26 1.75 -7.46
CA LYS A 241 44.38 1.79 -6.52
C LYS A 241 44.71 3.20 -6.02
N GLU A 242 44.57 4.22 -6.86
CA GLU A 242 44.77 5.63 -6.48
C GLU A 242 43.62 6.20 -5.64
N VAL A 243 42.43 5.60 -5.75
CA VAL A 243 41.18 6.12 -5.18
C VAL A 243 40.80 5.42 -3.87
N LEU A 244 41.01 4.11 -3.78
CA LEU A 244 40.59 3.31 -2.63
C LEU A 244 41.49 3.56 -1.41
N PRO A 245 40.96 4.12 -0.30
CA PRO A 245 41.77 4.39 0.88
C PRO A 245 42.12 3.10 1.64
N GLU A 246 43.24 3.11 2.35
CA GLU A 246 43.64 1.99 3.20
C GLU A 246 42.63 1.73 4.34
N ALA A 247 42.49 0.47 4.71
CA ALA A 247 41.45 0.00 5.64
C ALA A 247 41.62 0.63 7.04
N GLU A 248 42.86 0.73 7.52
CA GLU A 248 43.24 1.32 8.80
C GLU A 248 42.84 2.79 8.87
N LYS A 249 43.09 3.55 7.79
CA LYS A 249 42.71 4.97 7.67
C LYS A 249 41.19 5.17 7.73
N LEU A 250 40.42 4.24 7.16
CA LEU A 250 38.95 4.23 7.32
C LEU A 250 38.50 3.86 8.75
N VAL A 251 39.24 2.99 9.47
CA VAL A 251 38.94 2.66 10.87
C VAL A 251 39.20 3.88 11.78
N GLU A 252 40.29 4.60 11.58
CA GLU A 252 40.60 5.84 12.30
C GLU A 252 39.57 6.93 12.02
N PHE A 253 39.24 7.16 10.74
CA PHE A 253 38.18 8.10 10.35
C PHE A 253 36.82 7.75 10.98
N ARG A 254 36.47 6.46 11.07
CA ARG A 254 35.24 6.00 11.75
C ARG A 254 35.25 6.30 13.25
N LYS A 255 36.36 6.05 13.95
CA LYS A 255 36.52 6.39 15.38
C LYS A 255 36.34 7.89 15.62
N PHE A 256 37.00 8.71 14.80
CA PHE A 256 36.85 10.18 14.84
C PHE A 256 35.40 10.62 14.58
N ALA A 257 34.79 10.16 13.48
CA ALA A 257 33.41 10.52 13.12
C ALA A 257 32.37 10.07 14.16
N GLN A 258 32.59 8.92 14.82
CA GLN A 258 31.73 8.43 15.90
C GLN A 258 31.89 9.26 17.18
N ALA A 259 33.10 9.70 17.53
CA ALA A 259 33.35 10.58 18.66
C ALA A 259 32.81 12.00 18.44
N ALA A 260 33.03 12.57 17.25
CA ALA A 260 32.50 13.88 16.85
C ALA A 260 30.97 13.94 16.93
N ARG A 261 30.28 12.88 16.45
CA ARG A 261 28.81 12.74 16.56
C ARG A 261 28.30 12.63 18.00
N LEU A 262 29.17 12.36 18.98
CA LEU A 262 28.84 12.29 20.41
C LEU A 262 29.27 13.56 21.19
N GLY A 263 29.80 14.58 20.51
CA GLY A 263 30.29 15.81 21.15
C GLY A 263 31.56 15.62 21.98
N VAL A 264 32.25 14.49 21.84
CA VAL A 264 33.47 14.17 22.61
C VAL A 264 34.71 14.59 21.82
N SER A 265 35.62 15.33 22.46
CA SER A 265 36.89 15.70 21.85
C SER A 265 37.79 14.47 21.66
N PHE A 266 37.99 14.06 20.41
CA PHE A 266 38.91 12.98 20.04
C PHE A 266 40.31 13.55 19.77
N ILE A 267 41.31 13.06 20.50
CA ILE A 267 42.73 13.36 20.23
C ILE A 267 43.31 12.12 19.51
N PRO A 268 43.75 12.24 18.24
CA PRO A 268 44.43 11.14 17.56
C PRO A 268 45.71 10.72 18.26
N ALA A 269 45.93 9.41 18.44
CA ALA A 269 47.21 8.89 18.86
C ALA A 269 48.15 8.87 17.63
N ILE A 270 49.05 9.84 17.54
CA ILE A 270 50.00 9.96 16.40
C ILE A 270 50.86 8.70 16.30
N SER A 271 50.60 7.88 15.27
CA SER A 271 51.35 6.66 14.99
C SER A 271 52.76 6.99 14.50
N ARG A 272 53.73 7.01 15.42
CA ARG A 272 55.15 7.17 15.10
C ARG A 272 55.70 5.93 14.37
N SER A 273 55.61 5.93 13.04
CA SER A 273 56.49 5.16 12.18
C SER A 273 57.32 6.11 11.30
N HIS A 274 58.52 5.69 10.88
CA HIS A 274 59.53 6.52 10.20
C HIS A 274 60.34 7.51 11.08
N ALA A 275 60.86 7.02 12.21
CA ALA A 275 62.01 7.63 12.89
C ALA A 275 63.00 6.56 13.41
N LYS A 276 63.85 6.01 12.52
CA LYS A 276 64.94 5.09 12.87
C LYS A 276 66.27 5.85 13.02
N SER A 277 66.52 6.44 14.19
CA SER A 277 67.88 6.80 14.64
C SER A 277 67.93 7.13 16.13
N SER A 278 68.79 6.41 16.87
CA SER A 278 69.50 6.81 18.12
C SER A 278 68.77 7.58 19.23
N GLY A 279 68.86 7.10 20.49
CA GLY A 279 69.12 8.03 21.60
C GLY A 279 68.44 7.87 22.96
N ASP A 280 68.52 6.71 23.61
CA ASP A 280 68.56 6.53 25.08
C ASP A 280 67.34 6.93 25.99
N ARG A 281 67.43 6.45 27.24
CA ARG A 281 66.85 6.87 28.56
C ARG A 281 65.97 8.14 28.66
N SER A 282 64.99 8.25 29.57
CA SER A 282 64.53 7.41 30.72
C SER A 282 63.12 7.85 31.20
N SER A 283 62.58 7.17 32.21
CA SER A 283 61.66 7.64 33.30
C SER A 283 61.16 9.10 33.28
N THR A 284 59.90 9.42 33.63
CA THR A 284 59.07 8.83 34.71
C THR A 284 57.58 9.16 34.51
N ILE A 285 56.65 8.29 34.93
CA ILE A 285 55.26 8.70 35.28
C ILE A 285 55.02 8.37 36.75
N SER A 286 55.25 9.37 37.61
CA SER A 286 54.89 9.36 39.03
C SER A 286 54.81 10.79 39.54
N GLU A 287 53.77 11.09 40.34
CA GLU A 287 53.68 12.22 41.27
C GLU A 287 53.90 13.65 40.73
N ILE A 288 52.79 14.32 40.44
CA ILE A 288 52.41 15.54 41.18
C ILE A 288 51.02 15.30 41.75
N SER A 289 50.76 15.78 42.98
CA SER A 289 49.55 15.44 43.74
C SER A 289 49.02 16.65 44.53
N ARG A 290 47.69 16.85 44.52
CA ARG A 290 46.87 17.70 45.41
C ARG A 290 47.18 19.20 45.47
N HIS A 291 46.13 20.03 45.54
CA HIS A 291 45.95 21.01 46.63
C HIS A 291 44.47 21.44 46.73
N PHE A 292 43.91 21.36 47.96
CA PHE A 292 42.82 22.15 48.59
C PHE A 292 41.48 22.39 47.82
N ASP A 293 40.29 22.02 48.34
CA ASP A 293 39.55 22.53 49.55
C ASP A 293 38.84 23.89 49.32
N SER A 294 37.66 24.21 49.89
CA SER A 294 36.76 23.50 50.84
C SER A 294 35.37 24.20 50.95
N ASN A 295 34.48 23.67 51.82
CA ASN A 295 33.30 24.32 52.44
C ASN A 295 32.05 24.56 51.54
N SER A 296 30.80 24.49 52.03
CA SER A 296 30.18 24.18 53.35
C SER A 296 28.67 23.92 53.10
N ARG A 297 27.80 23.30 53.92
CA ARG A 297 27.74 22.38 55.09
C ARG A 297 26.25 22.38 55.54
N LEU A 298 25.84 21.44 56.42
CA LEU A 298 24.60 21.45 57.26
C LEU A 298 23.23 21.18 56.57
N HIS A 299 22.21 20.59 57.23
CA HIS A 299 22.12 19.56 58.30
C HIS A 299 20.61 19.26 58.58
N TYR A 300 20.21 18.00 58.86
CA TYR A 300 19.34 17.52 59.97
C TYR A 300 18.63 16.18 59.71
N CYS A 301 18.26 15.50 60.81
CA CYS A 301 17.43 14.29 60.86
C CYS A 301 16.12 14.58 61.63
N ILE A 302 15.14 13.66 61.62
CA ILE A 302 14.30 13.18 62.75
C ILE A 302 12.99 12.50 62.26
N SER A 303 12.62 11.39 62.92
CA SER A 303 11.27 10.78 62.96
C SER A 303 10.87 10.68 64.44
N PRO A 304 9.57 10.59 64.85
CA PRO A 304 8.92 9.27 64.97
C PRO A 304 7.35 9.23 65.05
N GLY A 305 6.79 8.01 65.25
CA GLY A 305 5.43 7.73 65.77
C GLY A 305 4.33 7.50 64.72
N GLY A 306 3.29 6.67 64.90
CA GLY A 306 2.82 5.77 65.98
C GLY A 306 1.31 5.48 65.75
N ASN A 307 0.67 4.34 66.04
CA ASN A 307 0.99 3.21 66.93
C ASN A 307 0.39 1.84 66.47
N LEU A 308 0.85 0.80 67.17
CA LEU A 308 0.36 -0.61 67.29
C LEU A 308 -1.09 -0.70 67.88
N PRO A 309 -1.75 -1.89 68.12
CA PRO A 309 -1.19 -3.27 68.25
C PRO A 309 -2.03 -4.53 67.80
N ARG A 310 -1.32 -5.57 67.29
CA ARG A 310 -1.38 -7.03 67.72
C ARG A 310 -2.68 -7.86 67.50
N LEU A 311 -2.70 -9.21 67.46
CA LEU A 311 -1.67 -10.28 67.59
C LEU A 311 -2.05 -11.59 66.82
N HIS A 312 -1.06 -12.48 66.65
CA HIS A 312 -1.03 -13.89 66.14
C HIS A 312 -1.87 -14.92 66.97
N PRO A 313 -1.89 -16.28 66.69
CA PRO A 313 -1.24 -17.08 65.61
C PRO A 313 -2.03 -18.26 64.92
N LEU A 314 -1.66 -18.59 63.67
CA LEU A 314 -1.29 -19.91 63.08
C LEU A 314 -2.18 -21.21 63.09
N ILE A 315 -2.32 -21.79 61.88
CA ILE A 315 -2.08 -23.22 61.46
C ILE A 315 -3.18 -24.32 61.58
N ASP A 316 -3.84 -24.55 60.42
CA ASP A 316 -3.90 -25.82 59.60
C ASP A 316 -4.93 -26.97 59.83
N ARG A 317 -5.26 -27.62 58.70
CA ARG A 317 -5.79 -28.99 58.40
C ARG A 317 -7.28 -29.39 58.57
N ARG A 318 -7.90 -29.52 57.38
CA ARG A 318 -8.64 -30.71 56.84
C ARG A 318 -10.07 -31.08 57.32
N SER A 319 -11.02 -30.73 56.43
CA SER A 319 -11.88 -31.66 55.65
C SER A 319 -13.15 -32.32 56.23
N LEU A 320 -14.10 -32.54 55.30
CA LEU A 320 -15.17 -33.55 55.22
C LEU A 320 -16.54 -33.35 55.95
N VAL A 321 -17.54 -33.04 55.11
CA VAL A 321 -18.78 -33.85 54.87
C VAL A 321 -20.01 -33.80 55.81
N ARG A 322 -21.17 -33.50 55.18
CA ARG A 322 -22.60 -33.73 55.53
C ARG A 322 -23.13 -33.08 56.83
N SER A 323 -24.30 -32.41 56.88
CA SER A 323 -25.62 -32.51 56.20
C SER A 323 -26.65 -33.44 56.87
N VAL A 324 -27.64 -32.83 57.52
CA VAL A 324 -28.98 -33.36 57.93
C VAL A 324 -29.92 -32.12 57.85
N PHE A 325 -30.98 -32.04 57.02
CA PHE A 325 -32.35 -32.62 57.14
C PHE A 325 -33.15 -32.11 58.38
N LEU A 326 -34.47 -31.80 58.38
CA LEU A 326 -35.53 -31.69 57.34
C LEU A 326 -36.40 -30.41 57.71
N THR A 327 -37.73 -30.14 57.67
CA THR A 327 -39.02 -30.83 57.39
C THR A 327 -40.17 -29.87 56.99
N ILE A 328 -40.82 -30.17 55.85
CA ILE A 328 -42.26 -30.06 55.44
C ILE A 328 -43.29 -29.26 56.31
N ILE A 329 -44.15 -28.42 55.68
CA ILE A 329 -45.65 -28.57 55.62
C ILE A 329 -46.36 -27.47 54.76
N THR A 330 -47.50 -27.84 54.21
CA THR A 330 -48.22 -27.41 52.99
C THR A 330 -49.13 -26.15 53.02
N SER A 331 -49.38 -25.61 51.81
CA SER A 331 -50.69 -25.13 51.27
C SER A 331 -51.47 -23.94 51.87
N SER A 332 -51.90 -23.00 51.00
CA SER A 332 -53.30 -22.51 50.89
C SER A 332 -53.54 -21.59 49.67
N ILE A 333 -54.81 -21.46 49.23
CA ILE A 333 -55.31 -20.61 48.12
C ILE A 333 -56.34 -19.61 48.70
N PRO A 334 -56.35 -18.31 48.30
CA PRO A 334 -57.64 -17.74 47.87
C PRO A 334 -57.59 -16.60 46.81
N LYS A 335 -58.31 -16.85 45.68
CA LYS A 335 -59.36 -16.01 45.05
C LYS A 335 -59.12 -14.56 44.55
N PHE A 336 -59.57 -14.33 43.30
CA PHE A 336 -59.95 -13.05 42.67
C PHE A 336 -61.14 -12.34 43.37
N PRO A 337 -61.47 -11.08 42.98
CA PRO A 337 -62.63 -10.90 42.09
C PRO A 337 -62.61 -9.71 41.07
N TYR A 338 -63.14 -9.97 39.86
CA TYR A 338 -63.91 -9.04 38.97
C TYR A 338 -63.16 -7.84 38.31
N SER A 339 -63.54 -7.28 37.14
CA SER A 339 -64.66 -7.51 36.18
C SER A 339 -64.36 -6.84 34.82
N SER A 340 -65.03 -7.07 33.67
CA SER A 340 -65.84 -8.19 33.10
C SER A 340 -66.43 -7.78 31.72
N LYS A 341 -67.09 -8.73 31.02
CA LYS A 341 -67.97 -8.60 29.81
C LYS A 341 -67.29 -8.46 28.42
N GLU A 342 -67.79 -9.07 27.33
CA GLU A 342 -68.78 -10.13 26.97
C GLU A 342 -68.48 -10.49 25.48
N LYS A 343 -68.78 -11.62 24.80
CA LYS A 343 -69.58 -12.87 24.95
C LYS A 343 -68.89 -13.98 24.09
N VAL A 344 -68.87 -15.28 24.42
CA VAL A 344 -69.89 -16.35 24.20
C VAL A 344 -70.21 -16.59 22.69
N ALA A 345 -70.06 -17.80 22.10
CA ALA A 345 -70.41 -19.14 22.64
C ALA A 345 -69.57 -20.37 22.14
N VAL A 346 -69.33 -21.33 23.05
CA VAL A 346 -69.44 -22.83 22.93
C VAL A 346 -68.54 -23.62 21.93
N ASN A 347 -67.36 -24.08 22.40
CA ASN A 347 -66.94 -25.47 22.79
C ASN A 347 -67.64 -26.74 22.23
N PRO A 348 -67.07 -27.98 22.35
CA PRO A 348 -65.85 -28.39 23.09
C PRO A 348 -64.86 -29.41 22.42
N LEU A 349 -63.65 -29.47 23.00
CA LEU A 349 -62.77 -30.63 23.36
C LEU A 349 -62.78 -31.97 22.57
N ASP A 350 -61.59 -32.45 22.17
CA ASP A 350 -60.83 -33.58 22.78
C ASP A 350 -59.62 -33.98 21.87
N CYS A 351 -58.65 -34.83 22.23
CA CYS A 351 -57.80 -34.94 23.43
C CYS A 351 -56.70 -36.02 23.17
N CYS A 352 -55.60 -35.99 23.94
CA CYS A 352 -54.66 -37.11 24.21
C CYS A 352 -53.96 -37.91 23.09
N GLY A 353 -52.61 -37.95 23.17
CA GLY A 353 -51.93 -39.22 23.50
C GLY A 353 -51.19 -40.00 22.38
N CYS A 354 -49.86 -40.03 22.46
CA CYS A 354 -49.04 -41.08 21.84
C CYS A 354 -49.27 -42.45 22.52
N PRO A 355 -49.14 -43.59 21.81
CA PRO A 355 -48.14 -44.55 22.27
C PRO A 355 -47.39 -45.37 21.18
N LYS A 356 -46.15 -45.71 21.54
CA LYS A 356 -45.29 -46.85 21.16
C LYS A 356 -45.78 -47.90 20.14
N PHE A 357 -44.87 -48.24 19.22
CA PHE A 357 -44.73 -49.57 18.61
C PHE A 357 -44.66 -50.70 19.65
N MET A 358 -45.19 -51.88 19.33
CA MET A 358 -44.63 -53.20 19.67
C MET A 358 -45.33 -54.32 18.86
N LEU A 359 -44.53 -55.21 18.25
CA LEU A 359 -44.82 -56.58 17.80
C LEU A 359 -45.98 -56.89 16.81
N GLY A 360 -45.64 -57.62 15.74
CA GLY A 360 -46.02 -59.04 15.73
C GLY A 360 -47.04 -59.58 14.70
N GLU A 361 -46.62 -59.68 13.43
CA GLU A 361 -47.12 -60.64 12.40
C GLU A 361 -48.60 -60.59 11.93
N GLY A 362 -48.82 -60.97 10.65
CA GLY A 362 -50.15 -60.95 10.02
C GLY A 362 -50.12 -60.77 8.49
N PHE A 363 -49.51 -61.69 7.76
CA PHE A 363 -49.29 -61.57 6.30
C PHE A 363 -50.56 -61.90 5.49
N SER A 364 -51.00 -61.00 4.58
CA SER A 364 -51.21 -61.36 3.15
C SER A 364 -51.75 -60.24 2.22
N ARG A 365 -51.02 -60.04 1.11
CA ARG A 365 -51.46 -59.67 -0.25
C ARG A 365 -52.59 -58.62 -0.43
N SER A 366 -52.18 -57.42 -0.88
CA SER A 366 -52.05 -57.18 -2.33
C SER A 366 -50.89 -56.20 -2.61
N ARG A 367 -50.25 -56.31 -3.79
CA ARG A 367 -49.14 -55.42 -4.21
C ARG A 367 -49.29 -55.06 -5.69
N SER A 368 -49.65 -53.82 -5.98
CA SER A 368 -49.48 -53.21 -7.32
C SER A 368 -49.56 -51.67 -7.30
N THR A 369 -50.32 -51.05 -6.38
CA THR A 369 -50.57 -49.60 -6.36
C THR A 369 -49.79 -48.80 -5.30
N ALA A 370 -49.13 -49.47 -4.34
CA ALA A 370 -48.41 -48.79 -3.26
C ALA A 370 -47.03 -48.25 -3.66
N ALA A 371 -46.38 -48.84 -4.67
CA ALA A 371 -45.01 -48.48 -5.04
C ALA A 371 -44.91 -47.07 -5.65
N ASP A 372 -45.79 -46.75 -6.60
CA ASP A 372 -45.77 -45.44 -7.26
C ASP A 372 -46.20 -44.30 -6.33
N MET A 373 -47.12 -44.58 -5.39
CA MET A 373 -47.50 -43.63 -4.34
C MET A 373 -46.39 -43.42 -3.31
N LEU A 374 -45.67 -44.47 -2.89
CA LEU A 374 -44.52 -44.33 -2.00
C LEU A 374 -43.38 -43.58 -2.69
N GLY A 375 -43.03 -43.93 -3.93
CA GLY A 375 -41.97 -43.23 -4.69
C GLY A 375 -42.30 -41.76 -4.96
N SER A 376 -43.56 -41.42 -5.25
CA SER A 376 -43.96 -40.02 -5.40
C SER A 376 -44.04 -39.25 -4.07
N MET A 377 -44.41 -39.90 -2.96
CA MET A 377 -44.31 -39.31 -1.62
C MET A 377 -42.86 -39.14 -1.14
N GLU A 378 -41.96 -40.08 -1.40
CA GLU A 378 -40.53 -39.94 -1.08
C GLU A 378 -39.90 -38.83 -1.93
N VAL A 379 -40.15 -38.77 -3.24
CA VAL A 379 -39.63 -37.68 -4.08
C VAL A 379 -40.22 -36.31 -3.69
N ALA A 380 -41.49 -36.25 -3.25
CA ALA A 380 -42.07 -35.02 -2.71
C ALA A 380 -41.46 -34.64 -1.35
N SER A 381 -41.20 -35.60 -0.47
CA SER A 381 -40.56 -35.39 0.84
C SER A 381 -39.09 -34.98 0.71
N ILE A 382 -38.35 -35.61 -0.20
CA ILE A 382 -36.96 -35.25 -0.53
C ILE A 382 -36.90 -33.85 -1.14
N LYS A 383 -37.79 -33.51 -2.09
CA LYS A 383 -37.87 -32.13 -2.61
C LYS A 383 -38.31 -31.12 -1.56
N GLY A 384 -39.18 -31.52 -0.62
CA GLY A 384 -39.55 -30.73 0.55
C GLY A 384 -38.33 -30.45 1.44
N LEU A 385 -37.59 -31.49 1.82
CA LEU A 385 -36.37 -31.39 2.62
C LEU A 385 -35.27 -30.61 1.89
N GLU A 386 -35.06 -30.82 0.60
CA GLU A 386 -34.15 -30.00 -0.22
C GLU A 386 -34.59 -28.53 -0.29
N SER A 387 -35.88 -28.24 -0.40
CA SER A 387 -36.38 -26.86 -0.40
C SER A 387 -36.20 -26.20 0.97
N PHE A 388 -36.39 -26.96 2.05
CA PHE A 388 -36.22 -26.49 3.43
C PHE A 388 -34.74 -26.29 3.78
N ASP A 389 -33.87 -27.20 3.34
CA ASP A 389 -32.41 -27.11 3.48
C ASP A 389 -31.83 -25.96 2.63
N ARG A 390 -32.36 -25.73 1.42
CA ARG A 390 -32.02 -24.54 0.61
C ARG A 390 -32.48 -23.24 1.28
N MET A 391 -33.70 -23.19 1.82
CA MET A 391 -34.19 -22.01 2.56
C MET A 391 -33.36 -21.76 3.83
N ALA A 392 -33.10 -22.79 4.63
CA ALA A 392 -32.27 -22.68 5.83
C ALA A 392 -30.82 -22.27 5.52
N LYS A 393 -30.27 -22.69 4.38
CA LYS A 393 -28.97 -22.20 3.89
C LYS A 393 -29.03 -20.78 3.34
N GLN A 394 -30.15 -20.35 2.75
CA GLN A 394 -30.25 -19.03 2.14
C GLN A 394 -30.20 -17.89 3.17
N ASP A 395 -30.68 -18.13 4.39
CA ASP A 395 -30.61 -17.19 5.52
C ASP A 395 -29.35 -17.42 6.42
N GLU A 396 -28.46 -18.36 6.07
CA GLU A 396 -27.28 -18.69 6.89
C GLU A 396 -26.21 -17.58 6.78
N VAL A 397 -25.84 -16.96 7.91
CA VAL A 397 -24.80 -15.92 7.97
C VAL A 397 -23.50 -16.48 8.51
N LYS A 398 -22.39 -16.26 7.78
CA LYS A 398 -21.03 -16.62 8.21
C LYS A 398 -20.11 -15.41 8.08
N LEU A 399 -19.19 -15.20 9.02
CA LEU A 399 -18.17 -14.15 8.94
C LEU A 399 -16.77 -14.74 9.01
N ILE A 400 -16.04 -14.65 7.90
CA ILE A 400 -14.62 -15.04 7.83
C ILE A 400 -13.77 -13.88 8.36
N GLY A 401 -12.98 -14.13 9.41
CA GLY A 401 -12.23 -13.06 10.08
C GLY A 401 -11.12 -13.52 11.02
N ARG A 402 -10.41 -12.55 11.59
CA ARG A 402 -9.49 -12.74 12.72
C ARG A 402 -9.68 -11.61 13.73
N TRP A 403 -9.86 -11.94 15.00
CA TRP A 403 -10.21 -11.01 16.07
C TRP A 403 -9.32 -9.75 16.24
N PRO A 404 -8.01 -9.74 15.90
CA PRO A 404 -7.20 -8.52 15.98
C PRO A 404 -7.43 -7.54 14.81
N SER A 405 -8.27 -7.87 13.83
CA SER A 405 -8.50 -7.03 12.66
C SER A 405 -9.61 -6.00 12.93
N PRO A 406 -9.32 -4.68 12.90
CA PRO A 406 -10.34 -3.64 13.09
C PRO A 406 -11.43 -3.75 12.01
N PHE A 407 -11.03 -4.05 10.77
CA PHE A 407 -11.96 -4.28 9.66
C PHE A 407 -12.97 -5.40 9.94
N VAL A 408 -12.57 -6.46 10.67
CA VAL A 408 -13.47 -7.56 11.09
C VAL A 408 -14.35 -7.11 12.25
N ALA A 409 -13.81 -6.34 13.20
CA ALA A 409 -14.58 -5.76 14.30
C ALA A 409 -15.75 -4.90 13.79
N ARG A 410 -15.61 -4.16 12.68
CA ARG A 410 -16.72 -3.41 12.05
C ARG A 410 -17.91 -4.29 11.70
N ALA A 411 -17.64 -5.42 11.03
CA ALA A 411 -18.68 -6.37 10.62
C ALA A 411 -19.34 -7.04 11.83
N LEU A 412 -18.54 -7.45 12.84
CA LEU A 412 -19.04 -7.99 14.10
C LEU A 412 -19.94 -6.99 14.84
N ILE A 413 -19.50 -5.74 15.00
CA ILE A 413 -20.30 -4.68 15.66
C ILE A 413 -21.62 -4.45 14.92
N ALA A 414 -21.60 -4.42 13.58
CA ALA A 414 -22.82 -4.28 12.79
C ALA A 414 -23.78 -5.49 12.96
N LEU A 415 -23.27 -6.72 12.98
CA LEU A 415 -24.09 -7.92 13.22
C LEU A 415 -24.70 -7.92 14.63
N ASN A 416 -23.91 -7.61 15.67
CA ASN A 416 -24.39 -7.53 17.06
C ASN A 416 -25.41 -6.39 17.24
N LEU A 417 -25.22 -5.22 16.61
CA LEU A 417 -26.21 -4.14 16.61
C LEU A 417 -27.53 -4.56 15.97
N LYS A 418 -27.49 -5.33 14.89
CA LYS A 418 -28.68 -5.86 14.21
C LYS A 418 -29.31 -7.07 14.90
N GLY A 419 -28.66 -7.66 15.91
CA GLY A 419 -29.11 -8.89 16.56
C GLY A 419 -29.11 -10.10 15.63
N VAL A 420 -28.18 -10.12 14.66
CA VAL A 420 -28.07 -11.20 13.66
C VAL A 420 -27.18 -12.31 14.23
N GLU A 421 -27.66 -13.56 14.23
CA GLU A 421 -26.84 -14.72 14.55
C GLU A 421 -25.91 -15.07 13.38
N TYR A 422 -24.66 -15.45 13.65
CA TYR A 422 -23.67 -15.79 12.62
C TYR A 422 -22.68 -16.87 13.07
N GLU A 423 -22.19 -17.67 12.11
CA GLU A 423 -21.02 -18.53 12.30
C GLU A 423 -19.74 -17.70 12.15
N TYR A 424 -18.92 -17.61 13.19
CA TYR A 424 -17.62 -16.94 13.12
C TYR A 424 -16.52 -17.92 12.66
N LEU A 425 -16.00 -17.71 11.46
CA LEU A 425 -14.96 -18.52 10.85
C LEU A 425 -13.58 -17.87 11.01
N ALA A 426 -12.76 -18.43 11.89
CA ALA A 426 -11.42 -17.92 12.19
C ALA A 426 -10.41 -18.27 11.08
N ASP A 427 -9.82 -17.26 10.44
CA ASP A 427 -8.82 -17.39 9.36
C ASP A 427 -7.43 -16.89 9.80
N ASP A 428 -6.36 -17.48 9.25
CA ASP A 428 -4.99 -17.01 9.50
C ASP A 428 -4.48 -16.09 8.39
N LEU A 429 -4.25 -14.82 8.76
CA LEU A 429 -3.60 -13.78 7.95
C LEU A 429 -2.27 -14.21 7.27
N PHE A 430 -1.60 -15.25 7.77
CA PHE A 430 -0.38 -15.82 7.20
C PHE A 430 -0.59 -17.11 6.38
N ASN A 431 -1.71 -17.80 6.57
CA ASN A 431 -2.06 -19.04 5.87
C ASN A 431 -3.58 -19.07 5.62
N LYS A 432 -4.01 -18.28 4.62
CA LYS A 432 -5.41 -18.02 4.28
C LYS A 432 -6.13 -19.30 3.87
N SER A 433 -7.34 -19.51 4.37
CA SER A 433 -8.15 -20.68 4.01
C SER A 433 -8.55 -20.68 2.53
N GLU A 434 -8.78 -21.87 1.97
CA GLU A 434 -9.37 -22.02 0.63
C GLU A 434 -10.72 -21.30 0.53
N LEU A 435 -11.53 -21.32 1.60
CA LEU A 435 -12.80 -20.61 1.65
C LEU A 435 -12.61 -19.08 1.53
N LEU A 436 -11.64 -18.49 2.22
CA LEU A 436 -11.30 -17.07 2.06
C LEU A 436 -10.82 -16.76 0.63
N LEU A 437 -9.92 -17.58 0.09
CA LEU A 437 -9.38 -17.40 -1.26
C LEU A 437 -10.43 -17.57 -2.36
N LYS A 438 -11.44 -18.41 -2.15
CA LYS A 438 -12.60 -18.61 -3.04
C LYS A 438 -13.62 -17.47 -2.94
N SER A 439 -13.82 -16.94 -1.73
CA SER A 439 -14.89 -15.95 -1.43
C SER A 439 -14.44 -14.50 -1.68
N ASN A 440 -13.15 -14.20 -1.49
CA ASN A 440 -12.52 -12.94 -1.91
C ASN A 440 -11.31 -13.26 -2.82
N PRO A 441 -11.52 -13.69 -4.08
CA PRO A 441 -10.44 -14.07 -4.98
C PRO A 441 -9.59 -12.90 -5.46
N VAL A 442 -10.10 -11.66 -5.33
CA VAL A 442 -9.45 -10.44 -5.83
C VAL A 442 -8.46 -9.89 -4.81
N TYR A 443 -8.93 -9.49 -3.63
CA TYR A 443 -8.10 -8.90 -2.57
C TYR A 443 -7.54 -9.96 -1.61
N LYS A 444 -8.28 -11.07 -1.41
CA LYS A 444 -7.92 -12.16 -0.50
C LYS A 444 -7.77 -11.65 0.93
N LEU A 445 -8.62 -10.70 1.35
CA LEU A 445 -8.60 -10.05 2.67
C LEU A 445 -9.86 -10.37 3.49
N VAL A 446 -9.71 -10.28 4.81
CA VAL A 446 -10.81 -10.35 5.78
C VAL A 446 -11.20 -8.95 6.27
N PRO A 447 -12.48 -8.69 6.61
CA PRO A 447 -13.59 -9.63 6.64
C PRO A 447 -14.11 -10.06 5.27
N VAL A 448 -14.74 -11.24 5.23
CA VAL A 448 -15.73 -11.60 4.20
C VAL A 448 -16.98 -12.07 4.92
N LEU A 449 -18.12 -11.43 4.66
CA LEU A 449 -19.42 -11.91 5.09
C LEU A 449 -19.95 -12.84 4.01
N ILE A 450 -20.45 -14.02 4.38
CA ILE A 450 -21.19 -14.91 3.48
C ILE A 450 -22.62 -14.96 3.99
N HIS A 451 -23.58 -14.66 3.12
CA HIS A 451 -25.01 -14.81 3.37
C HIS A 451 -25.53 -15.88 2.40
N GLY A 452 -25.76 -17.08 2.91
CA GLY A 452 -25.97 -18.30 2.14
C GLY A 452 -24.80 -18.64 1.23
N ASP A 453 -24.97 -18.50 -0.08
CA ASP A 453 -23.92 -18.71 -1.08
C ASP A 453 -23.28 -17.40 -1.58
N LYS A 454 -23.68 -16.24 -1.04
CA LYS A 454 -23.32 -14.90 -1.52
C LYS A 454 -22.21 -14.25 -0.67
N PRO A 455 -20.95 -14.21 -1.14
CA PRO A 455 -19.86 -13.52 -0.44
C PRO A 455 -19.89 -12.00 -0.69
N VAL A 456 -19.85 -11.22 0.39
CA VAL A 456 -19.70 -9.77 0.41
C VAL A 456 -18.33 -9.42 0.99
N CYS A 457 -17.57 -8.59 0.28
CA CYS A 457 -16.21 -8.20 0.62
C CYS A 457 -16.13 -6.71 1.00
N GLU A 458 -15.00 -6.33 1.61
CA GLU A 458 -14.66 -4.99 2.12
C GLU A 458 -15.54 -4.45 3.26
N SER A 459 -14.90 -4.07 4.37
CA SER A 459 -15.59 -3.89 5.66
C SER A 459 -16.70 -2.83 5.66
N LEU A 460 -16.53 -1.70 4.96
CA LEU A 460 -17.57 -0.67 4.88
C LEU A 460 -18.77 -1.11 4.02
N ILE A 461 -18.51 -1.87 2.95
CA ILE A 461 -19.55 -2.45 2.10
C ILE A 461 -20.32 -3.52 2.88
N ILE A 462 -19.63 -4.34 3.68
CA ILE A 462 -20.24 -5.33 4.58
C ILE A 462 -21.12 -4.65 5.64
N VAL A 463 -20.67 -3.57 6.29
CA VAL A 463 -21.48 -2.82 7.27
C VAL A 463 -22.74 -2.23 6.63
N GLU A 464 -22.62 -1.61 5.45
CA GLU A 464 -23.80 -1.10 4.74
C GLU A 464 -24.73 -2.21 4.22
N TYR A 465 -24.20 -3.36 3.81
CA TYR A 465 -24.99 -4.52 3.43
C TYR A 465 -25.79 -5.05 4.62
N ILE A 466 -25.15 -5.17 5.80
CA ILE A 466 -25.80 -5.56 7.05
C ILE A 466 -26.91 -4.57 7.42
N ASP A 467 -26.67 -3.27 7.28
CA ASP A 467 -27.68 -2.24 7.58
C ASP A 467 -28.90 -2.30 6.66
N GLN A 468 -28.70 -2.68 5.40
CA GLN A 468 -29.75 -2.74 4.37
C GLN A 468 -30.54 -4.06 4.38
N VAL A 469 -29.89 -5.20 4.62
CA VAL A 469 -30.54 -6.51 4.68
C VAL A 469 -31.39 -6.64 5.95
N TRP A 470 -30.83 -6.25 7.09
CA TRP A 470 -31.51 -6.29 8.39
C TRP A 470 -32.00 -4.91 8.82
N ALA A 471 -32.52 -4.12 7.87
CA ALA A 471 -33.04 -2.77 8.11
C ALA A 471 -34.20 -2.70 9.11
N SER A 472 -34.94 -3.80 9.29
CA SER A 472 -36.02 -3.95 10.28
C SER A 472 -35.56 -4.37 11.67
N SER A 473 -34.26 -4.66 11.86
CA SER A 473 -33.68 -5.15 13.11
C SER A 473 -32.69 -4.14 13.68
N GLY A 474 -32.62 -4.02 15.01
CA GLY A 474 -31.69 -3.09 15.68
C GLY A 474 -31.86 -1.61 15.30
N PRO A 475 -30.87 -0.76 15.60
CA PRO A 475 -30.81 0.61 15.11
C PRO A 475 -30.37 0.69 13.64
N SER A 476 -30.65 1.81 12.98
CA SER A 476 -30.09 2.14 11.66
C SER A 476 -28.64 2.60 11.82
N ILE A 477 -27.70 2.01 11.07
CA ILE A 477 -26.27 2.36 11.10
C ILE A 477 -25.99 3.57 10.19
N LEU A 478 -26.72 3.70 9.09
CA LEU A 478 -26.74 4.89 8.25
C LEU A 478 -27.82 5.88 8.71
N PRO A 479 -27.57 7.21 8.61
CA PRO A 479 -28.60 8.23 8.74
C PRO A 479 -29.77 8.09 7.75
N ALA A 480 -30.91 8.70 8.09
CA ALA A 480 -32.10 8.72 7.22
C ALA A 480 -32.04 9.79 6.11
N ASP A 481 -31.40 10.94 6.36
CA ASP A 481 -31.19 12.01 5.37
C ASP A 481 -30.02 11.65 4.41
N PRO A 482 -30.16 11.84 3.08
CA PRO A 482 -29.11 11.52 2.11
C PRO A 482 -27.81 12.29 2.30
N HIS A 483 -27.87 13.54 2.79
CA HIS A 483 -26.69 14.36 3.05
C HIS A 483 -25.97 13.90 4.32
N ASP A 484 -26.70 13.65 5.41
CA ASP A 484 -26.09 13.08 6.62
C ASP A 484 -25.46 11.69 6.32
N ARG A 485 -26.03 10.88 5.41
CA ARG A 485 -25.38 9.65 4.89
C ARG A 485 -24.10 9.92 4.11
N ALA A 486 -24.12 10.93 3.23
CA ALA A 486 -22.93 11.31 2.46
C ALA A 486 -21.79 11.79 3.37
N ILE A 487 -22.10 12.59 4.39
CA ILE A 487 -21.15 13.02 5.43
C ILE A 487 -20.65 11.82 6.26
N ALA A 488 -21.51 10.87 6.62
CA ALA A 488 -21.09 9.66 7.33
C ALA A 488 -20.12 8.80 6.50
N ARG A 489 -20.38 8.63 5.19
CA ARG A 489 -19.45 7.94 4.28
C ARG A 489 -18.13 8.67 4.11
N PHE A 490 -18.17 10.00 4.02
CA PHE A 490 -16.98 10.83 3.90
C PHE A 490 -16.05 10.66 5.11
N TRP A 491 -16.59 10.71 6.33
CA TRP A 491 -15.77 10.51 7.53
C TRP A 491 -15.37 9.05 7.77
N ALA A 492 -16.16 8.07 7.33
CA ALA A 492 -15.73 6.67 7.32
C ALA A 492 -14.55 6.45 6.35
N ALA A 493 -14.63 6.99 5.13
CA ALA A 493 -13.53 6.98 4.17
C ALA A 493 -12.29 7.70 4.74
N TYR A 494 -12.45 8.86 5.37
CA TYR A 494 -11.37 9.61 6.02
C TYR A 494 -10.60 8.77 7.06
N VAL A 495 -11.29 7.93 7.84
CA VAL A 495 -10.65 7.03 8.80
C VAL A 495 -9.78 5.98 8.10
N ASP A 496 -10.25 5.38 7.02
CA ASP A 496 -9.46 4.40 6.24
C ASP A 496 -8.33 5.05 5.43
N ASP A 497 -8.49 6.31 5.05
CA ASP A 497 -7.50 7.10 4.32
C ASP A 497 -6.37 7.66 5.20
N LYS A 498 -6.71 8.15 6.40
CA LYS A 498 -5.83 9.02 7.22
C LYS A 498 -5.45 8.43 8.57
N LEU A 499 -6.26 7.51 9.13
CA LEU A 499 -5.94 6.85 10.41
C LEU A 499 -5.41 5.44 10.20
N ALA A 500 -6.04 4.64 9.34
CA ALA A 500 -5.64 3.25 9.12
C ALA A 500 -4.18 3.11 8.62
N PRO A 501 -3.65 3.95 7.71
CA PRO A 501 -2.26 3.83 7.26
C PRO A 501 -1.22 4.14 8.36
N PRO A 502 -1.25 5.27 9.09
CA PRO A 502 -0.29 5.49 10.17
C PRO A 502 -0.47 4.50 11.32
N ILE A 503 -1.70 4.13 11.72
CA ILE A 503 -1.93 3.06 12.71
C ILE A 503 -1.22 1.76 12.27
N ARG A 504 -1.37 1.34 11.01
CA ARG A 504 -0.68 0.17 10.46
C ARG A 504 0.85 0.30 10.52
N VAL A 505 1.40 1.48 10.24
CA VAL A 505 2.84 1.75 10.34
C VAL A 505 3.33 1.66 11.79
N LEU A 506 2.62 2.26 12.74
CA LEU A 506 2.97 2.24 14.17
C LEU A 506 2.91 0.82 14.77
N ILE A 507 1.95 0.00 14.32
CA ILE A 507 1.87 -1.41 14.75
C ILE A 507 3.01 -2.23 14.12
N TRP A 508 3.25 -2.14 12.80
CA TRP A 508 4.05 -3.15 12.08
C TRP A 508 5.42 -2.71 11.56
N SER A 509 5.74 -1.41 11.54
CA SER A 509 7.04 -0.92 11.07
C SER A 509 8.14 -1.05 12.13
N LYS A 510 9.37 -0.94 11.66
CA LYS A 510 10.60 -0.78 12.45
C LYS A 510 11.46 0.41 12.00
N ASP A 511 11.06 1.08 10.91
CA ASP A 511 11.77 2.27 10.45
C ASP A 511 11.38 3.47 11.32
N GLU A 512 12.34 3.98 12.10
CA GLU A 512 12.16 5.08 13.04
C GLU A 512 11.59 6.33 12.36
N LYS A 513 12.00 6.58 11.10
CA LYS A 513 11.52 7.72 10.31
C LYS A 513 10.02 7.56 9.99
N SER A 514 9.63 6.43 9.38
CA SER A 514 8.23 6.12 9.07
C SER A 514 7.37 6.12 10.33
N ILE A 515 7.90 5.68 11.47
CA ILE A 515 7.22 5.71 12.77
C ILE A 515 7.02 7.16 13.26
N ALA A 516 8.00 8.05 13.11
CA ALA A 516 7.86 9.46 13.44
C ALA A 516 6.83 10.16 12.54
N GLU A 517 6.94 10.00 11.21
CA GLU A 517 5.98 10.55 10.24
C GLU A 517 4.55 10.02 10.51
N ALA A 518 4.40 8.73 10.86
CA ALA A 518 3.10 8.15 11.21
C ALA A 518 2.52 8.68 12.54
N LYS A 519 3.36 9.02 13.54
CA LYS A 519 2.90 9.67 14.78
C LYS A 519 2.29 11.05 14.47
N GLU A 520 2.99 11.86 13.68
CA GLU A 520 2.52 13.19 13.29
C GLU A 520 1.24 13.12 12.44
N GLN A 521 1.18 12.20 11.47
CA GLN A 521 0.00 11.97 10.64
C GLN A 521 -1.22 11.53 11.45
N LEU A 522 -1.06 10.59 12.39
CA LEU A 522 -2.17 10.11 13.23
C LEU A 522 -2.69 11.21 14.16
N LEU A 523 -1.81 11.99 14.79
CA LEU A 523 -2.21 13.12 15.64
C LEU A 523 -2.94 14.21 14.84
N ALA A 524 -2.43 14.56 13.65
CA ALA A 524 -3.11 15.51 12.77
C ALA A 524 -4.48 15.00 12.31
N ALA A 525 -4.61 13.70 12.01
CA ALA A 525 -5.86 13.11 11.58
C ALA A 525 -6.90 13.00 12.70
N LEU A 526 -6.48 12.73 13.95
CA LEU A 526 -7.35 12.76 15.13
C LEU A 526 -7.82 14.18 15.46
N LEU A 527 -6.96 15.20 15.34
CA LEU A 527 -7.36 16.61 15.48
C LEU A 527 -8.39 17.02 14.42
N GLN A 528 -8.23 16.57 13.18
CA GLN A 528 -9.21 16.85 12.13
C GLN A 528 -10.56 16.15 12.39
N LEU A 529 -10.54 14.95 13.00
CA LEU A 529 -11.76 14.25 13.44
C LEU A 529 -12.42 14.88 14.66
N GLU A 530 -11.67 15.45 15.60
CA GLU A 530 -12.22 16.24 16.72
C GLU A 530 -13.02 17.44 16.18
N GLU A 531 -12.40 18.22 15.29
CA GLU A 531 -13.08 19.31 14.57
C GLU A 531 -14.34 18.84 13.83
N ALA A 532 -14.27 17.67 13.20
CA ALA A 532 -15.40 17.07 12.50
C ALA A 532 -16.51 16.65 13.48
N PHE A 533 -16.16 16.05 14.62
CA PHE A 533 -17.08 15.61 15.66
C PHE A 533 -17.87 16.80 16.20
N VAL A 534 -17.20 17.90 16.56
CA VAL A 534 -17.84 19.14 17.05
C VAL A 534 -18.87 19.66 16.05
N LYS A 535 -18.57 19.61 14.75
CA LYS A 535 -19.44 20.11 13.67
C LYS A 535 -20.60 19.14 13.35
N CYS A 536 -20.35 17.83 13.31
CA CYS A 536 -21.31 16.82 12.84
C CYS A 536 -22.27 16.33 13.94
N SER A 537 -21.76 16.10 15.15
CA SER A 537 -22.54 15.55 16.27
C SER A 537 -23.66 16.50 16.73
N LYS A 538 -23.52 17.81 16.46
CA LYS A 538 -24.45 18.86 16.93
C LYS A 538 -24.60 18.83 18.48
N GLY A 539 -23.54 18.42 19.19
CA GLY A 539 -23.48 18.32 20.65
C GLY A 539 -23.82 16.93 21.23
N LYS A 540 -23.98 15.91 20.39
CA LYS A 540 -24.38 14.55 20.79
C LYS A 540 -23.18 13.64 21.09
N SER A 541 -23.45 12.46 21.66
CA SER A 541 -22.44 11.47 22.07
C SER A 541 -21.79 10.69 20.92
N PHE A 542 -22.36 10.75 19.71
CA PHE A 542 -21.89 10.02 18.52
C PHE A 542 -21.78 10.95 17.31
N PHE A 543 -21.03 10.52 16.29
CA PHE A 543 -20.64 11.39 15.15
C PHE A 543 -21.83 12.02 14.40
N VAL A 544 -22.91 11.25 14.21
CA VAL A 544 -24.16 11.67 13.56
C VAL A 544 -25.35 11.09 14.33
N GLY A 545 -25.90 11.85 15.27
CA GLY A 545 -27.08 11.48 16.05
C GLY A 545 -26.79 10.99 17.47
N ASP A 546 -27.82 10.46 18.14
CA ASP A 546 -27.76 9.99 19.53
C ASP A 546 -27.38 8.51 19.64
N THR A 547 -27.13 7.86 18.49
CA THR A 547 -26.82 6.43 18.36
C THR A 547 -25.57 6.22 17.53
N ILE A 548 -24.83 5.16 17.86
CA ILE A 548 -23.74 4.59 17.07
C ILE A 548 -24.13 4.44 15.59
N ASN A 549 -23.35 5.06 14.70
CA ASN A 549 -23.54 5.04 13.24
C ASN A 549 -22.27 4.56 12.51
N LEU A 550 -22.29 4.56 11.17
CA LEU A 550 -21.19 4.14 10.32
C LEU A 550 -19.82 4.73 10.71
N VAL A 551 -19.74 6.02 11.06
CA VAL A 551 -18.47 6.67 11.42
C VAL A 551 -17.95 6.13 12.75
N ASP A 552 -18.83 5.98 13.74
CA ASP A 552 -18.47 5.46 15.05
C ASP A 552 -18.02 4.00 14.97
N ILE A 553 -18.70 3.14 14.19
CA ILE A 553 -18.26 1.76 13.94
C ILE A 553 -16.87 1.76 13.26
N THR A 554 -16.67 2.64 12.28
CA THR A 554 -15.43 2.73 11.50
C THR A 554 -14.24 3.17 12.37
N LEU A 555 -14.39 4.23 13.16
CA LEU A 555 -13.36 4.74 14.08
C LEU A 555 -13.21 3.84 15.31
N GLY A 556 -14.31 3.43 15.92
CA GLY A 556 -14.38 2.60 17.12
C GLY A 556 -13.76 1.22 16.92
N SER A 557 -13.82 0.67 15.70
CA SER A 557 -13.08 -0.55 15.36
C SER A 557 -11.56 -0.44 15.56
N PHE A 558 -10.98 0.77 15.51
CA PHE A 558 -9.58 1.04 15.83
C PHE A 558 -9.33 1.38 17.30
N LEU A 559 -10.35 1.57 18.15
CA LEU A 559 -10.18 2.08 19.53
C LEU A 559 -9.23 1.22 20.37
N SER A 560 -9.39 -0.09 20.35
CA SER A 560 -8.46 -1.02 21.02
C SER A 560 -7.04 -0.93 20.50
N TRP A 561 -6.85 -0.68 19.20
CA TRP A 561 -5.52 -0.48 18.60
C TRP A 561 -4.92 0.88 18.95
N LEU A 562 -5.73 1.94 19.05
CA LEU A 562 -5.28 3.24 19.57
C LEU A 562 -4.78 3.09 21.01
N LYS A 563 -5.56 2.44 21.90
CA LYS A 563 -5.13 2.16 23.28
C LYS A 563 -3.92 1.22 23.36
N ALA A 564 -3.81 0.21 22.48
CA ALA A 564 -2.59 -0.59 22.38
C ALA A 564 -1.39 0.23 21.90
N LEU A 565 -1.58 1.22 21.02
CA LEU A 565 -0.52 2.13 20.57
C LEU A 565 -0.09 3.14 21.64
N GLU A 566 -1.00 3.58 22.51
CA GLU A 566 -0.66 4.36 23.72
C GLU A 566 0.32 3.55 24.60
N ILE A 567 0.02 2.27 24.86
CA ILE A 567 0.90 1.34 25.60
C ILE A 567 2.23 1.07 24.86
N ILE A 568 2.21 0.93 23.53
CA ILE A 568 3.40 0.59 22.72
C ILE A 568 4.35 1.77 22.54
N THR A 569 3.84 3.00 22.51
CA THR A 569 4.61 4.19 22.11
C THR A 569 4.79 5.24 23.19
N GLU A 570 4.15 5.06 24.35
CA GLU A 570 4.14 5.99 25.50
C GLU A 570 3.60 7.40 25.15
N ILE A 571 2.79 7.49 24.08
CA ILE A 571 2.12 8.71 23.62
C ILE A 571 0.63 8.55 23.85
N ASN A 572 -0.01 9.49 24.54
CA ASN A 572 -1.46 9.57 24.55
C ASN A 572 -1.96 10.11 23.20
N PHE A 573 -2.73 9.30 22.47
CA PHE A 573 -3.34 9.70 21.20
C PHE A 573 -4.75 10.30 21.39
N LEU A 574 -5.47 9.90 22.44
CA LEU A 574 -6.75 10.48 22.84
C LEU A 574 -6.51 11.40 24.05
N ASP A 575 -5.98 12.57 23.76
CA ASP A 575 -5.58 13.59 24.74
C ASP A 575 -6.74 14.53 25.03
N GLU A 576 -7.26 14.51 26.26
CA GLU A 576 -8.39 15.35 26.71
C GLU A 576 -8.14 16.85 26.51
N THR A 577 -6.88 17.30 26.49
CA THR A 577 -6.52 18.72 26.24
C THR A 577 -6.56 19.12 24.77
N LYS A 578 -6.67 18.14 23.85
CA LYS A 578 -6.60 18.35 22.38
C LYS A 578 -7.80 17.79 21.62
N THR A 579 -8.32 16.65 22.07
CA THR A 579 -9.42 15.91 21.46
C THR A 579 -10.48 15.51 22.51
N PRO A 580 -11.07 16.47 23.26
CA PRO A 580 -12.01 16.17 24.34
C PRO A 580 -13.28 15.45 23.87
N ARG A 581 -13.84 15.79 22.68
CA ARG A 581 -15.01 15.07 22.15
C ARG A 581 -14.68 13.64 21.77
N LEU A 582 -13.50 13.37 21.19
CA LEU A 582 -13.06 12.00 20.92
C LEU A 582 -12.75 11.20 22.20
N VAL A 583 -12.34 11.86 23.29
CA VAL A 583 -12.22 11.19 24.61
C VAL A 583 -13.60 10.84 25.18
N GLU A 584 -14.53 11.79 25.23
CA GLU A 584 -15.91 11.55 25.68
C GLU A 584 -16.62 10.47 24.84
N TRP A 585 -16.46 10.54 23.52
CA TRP A 585 -16.95 9.54 22.57
C TRP A 585 -16.34 8.16 22.81
N ALA A 586 -15.03 8.05 23.05
CA ALA A 586 -14.38 6.76 23.29
C ALA A 586 -14.89 6.08 24.57
N GLU A 587 -15.11 6.87 25.63
CA GLU A 587 -15.71 6.38 26.87
C GLU A 587 -17.22 6.07 26.72
N CYS A 588 -17.95 6.73 25.82
CA CYS A 588 -19.32 6.30 25.46
C CYS A 588 -19.31 5.00 24.64
N PHE A 589 -18.44 4.91 23.62
CA PHE A 589 -18.40 3.83 22.64
C PHE A 589 -18.09 2.48 23.29
N ARG A 590 -17.14 2.44 24.24
CA ARG A 590 -16.76 1.21 24.95
C ARG A 590 -17.86 0.59 25.82
N PHE A 591 -18.95 1.33 26.10
CA PHE A 591 -20.12 0.83 26.84
C PHE A 591 -21.31 0.48 25.95
N VAL A 592 -21.23 0.68 24.63
CA VAL A 592 -22.19 0.10 23.69
C VAL A 592 -21.97 -1.42 23.68
N ASP A 593 -22.96 -2.21 24.09
CA ASP A 593 -22.77 -3.66 24.29
C ASP A 593 -22.25 -4.38 23.01
N ALA A 594 -22.82 -4.06 21.85
CA ALA A 594 -22.36 -4.58 20.56
C ALA A 594 -20.91 -4.23 20.18
N ALA A 595 -20.32 -3.18 20.78
CA ALA A 595 -18.89 -2.86 20.66
C ALA A 595 -18.05 -3.54 21.75
N LYS A 596 -18.55 -3.52 22.99
CA LYS A 596 -17.93 -4.09 24.18
C LYS A 596 -17.72 -5.61 24.11
N GLU A 597 -18.60 -6.34 23.44
CA GLU A 597 -18.46 -7.78 23.18
C GLU A 597 -17.39 -8.12 22.14
N VAL A 598 -17.09 -7.16 21.25
CA VAL A 598 -16.25 -7.36 20.06
C VAL A 598 -14.83 -6.82 20.25
N LEU A 599 -14.69 -5.66 20.91
CA LEU A 599 -13.41 -4.98 21.07
C LEU A 599 -12.50 -5.73 22.05
N PRO A 600 -11.29 -6.15 21.63
CA PRO A 600 -10.34 -6.78 22.55
C PRO A 600 -9.67 -5.75 23.46
N GLU A 601 -9.26 -6.19 24.65
CA GLU A 601 -8.40 -5.42 25.56
C GLU A 601 -7.09 -5.01 24.87
N ALA A 602 -6.58 -3.82 25.19
CA ALA A 602 -5.38 -3.26 24.57
C ALA A 602 -4.15 -4.17 24.78
N GLU A 603 -3.99 -4.72 25.97
CA GLU A 603 -2.91 -5.63 26.35
C GLU A 603 -2.90 -6.88 25.48
N LYS A 604 -4.06 -7.44 25.14
CA LYS A 604 -4.18 -8.62 24.26
C LYS A 604 -3.70 -8.30 22.84
N LEU A 605 -3.89 -7.08 22.36
CA LEU A 605 -3.34 -6.63 21.08
C LEU A 605 -1.83 -6.40 21.14
N VAL A 606 -1.31 -5.89 22.26
CA VAL A 606 0.14 -5.78 22.50
C VAL A 606 0.80 -7.17 22.57
N GLU A 607 0.16 -8.15 23.21
CA GLU A 607 0.60 -9.56 23.22
C GLU A 607 0.51 -10.20 21.83
N PHE A 608 -0.60 -10.03 21.12
CA PHE A 608 -0.76 -10.52 19.75
C PHE A 608 0.31 -9.92 18.82
N ARG A 609 0.64 -8.63 18.95
CA ARG A 609 1.73 -7.98 18.20
C ARG A 609 3.08 -8.65 18.49
N LYS A 610 3.42 -8.88 19.76
CA LYS A 610 4.66 -9.56 20.18
C LYS A 610 4.72 -10.98 19.60
N PHE A 611 3.63 -11.74 19.69
CA PHE A 611 3.51 -13.09 19.12
C PHE A 611 3.66 -13.09 17.60
N ALA A 612 2.95 -12.20 16.90
CA ALA A 612 2.99 -12.10 15.44
C ALA A 612 4.37 -11.67 14.92
N GLU A 613 5.10 -10.80 15.64
CA GLU A 613 6.48 -10.46 15.28
C GLU A 613 7.43 -11.66 15.47
N ALA A 614 7.28 -12.44 16.54
CA ALA A 614 8.03 -13.67 16.74
C ALA A 614 7.71 -14.74 15.69
N ALA A 615 6.42 -14.96 15.39
CA ALA A 615 5.95 -15.91 14.38
C ALA A 615 6.47 -15.57 12.97
N ARG A 616 6.56 -14.28 12.60
CA ARG A 616 7.20 -13.84 11.35
C ARG A 616 8.67 -14.24 11.28
N ARG A 617 9.45 -14.06 12.36
CA ARG A 617 10.86 -14.49 12.43
C ARG A 617 11.00 -16.00 12.21
N VAL A 618 10.15 -16.81 12.85
CA VAL A 618 10.16 -18.29 12.71
C VAL A 618 9.70 -18.74 11.32
N THR A 619 8.72 -18.06 10.72
CA THR A 619 8.21 -18.40 9.38
C THR A 619 9.26 -18.13 8.30
N VAL A 620 9.95 -16.97 8.39
CA VAL A 620 11.08 -16.65 7.51
C VAL A 620 12.23 -17.66 7.67
N ALA A 621 12.52 -18.11 8.90
CA ALA A 621 13.51 -19.17 9.12
C ALA A 621 13.10 -20.52 8.50
N ARG A 622 11.81 -20.88 8.55
CA ARG A 622 11.30 -22.12 7.93
C ARG A 622 11.36 -22.12 6.41
N SER A 623 11.24 -20.97 5.73
CA SER A 623 11.41 -20.89 4.28
C SER A 623 12.84 -21.16 3.76
N TYR A 624 13.84 -21.31 4.65
CA TYR A 624 15.22 -21.67 4.29
C TYR A 624 15.58 -23.14 4.55
N VAL A 625 14.62 -23.98 4.96
CA VAL A 625 14.85 -25.41 5.19
C VAL A 625 13.88 -26.21 4.32
N GLY A 626 14.40 -27.24 3.63
CA GLY A 626 13.59 -28.17 2.85
C GLY A 626 12.59 -28.97 3.71
N PRO A 627 11.70 -29.76 3.09
CA PRO A 627 10.67 -30.51 3.82
C PRO A 627 11.31 -31.41 4.88
N PRO A 628 10.90 -31.31 6.16
CA PRO A 628 11.49 -32.09 7.23
C PRO A 628 11.09 -33.57 7.12
N PRO A 629 11.94 -34.50 7.60
CA PRO A 629 11.54 -35.89 7.77
C PRO A 629 10.42 -36.02 8.82
N GLU A 630 9.65 -37.09 8.71
CA GLU A 630 8.43 -37.33 9.49
C GLU A 630 8.69 -37.43 11.01
N ALA A 631 8.19 -36.49 11.81
CA ALA A 631 8.03 -36.68 13.26
C ALA A 631 7.02 -35.72 13.92
N GLN A 632 6.00 -36.34 14.54
CA GLN A 632 5.33 -35.94 15.81
C GLN A 632 4.58 -34.60 15.89
N SER A 633 3.30 -34.72 16.28
CA SER A 633 2.36 -33.63 16.54
C SER A 633 2.69 -32.85 17.82
N PHE A 634 2.98 -31.55 17.69
CA PHE A 634 2.97 -30.62 18.82
C PHE A 634 1.58 -29.98 18.98
N VAL A 635 0.93 -30.24 20.11
CA VAL A 635 -0.36 -29.62 20.48
C VAL A 635 -0.08 -28.28 21.15
N GLY A 636 -0.58 -27.19 20.57
CA GLY A 636 -0.56 -25.86 21.20
C GLY A 636 -1.58 -25.75 22.34
N PRO A 637 -1.38 -24.84 23.31
CA PRO A 637 -2.35 -24.63 24.39
C PRO A 637 -3.69 -24.11 23.84
N PRO A 638 -4.84 -24.54 24.40
CA PRO A 638 -6.15 -24.13 23.92
C PRO A 638 -6.41 -22.65 24.24
N ILE A 639 -6.66 -21.85 23.19
CA ILE A 639 -7.18 -20.48 23.32
C ILE A 639 -8.70 -20.59 23.45
N VAL A 640 -9.24 -20.15 24.58
CA VAL A 640 -10.68 -20.17 24.85
C VAL A 640 -11.29 -18.81 24.43
N PRO A 641 -12.22 -18.76 23.46
CA PRO A 641 -12.98 -17.55 23.16
C PRO A 641 -14.00 -17.25 24.29
N PRO A 642 -14.53 -16.01 24.39
CA PRO A 642 -15.57 -15.69 25.37
C PRO A 642 -16.78 -16.63 25.18
N SER A 643 -17.26 -17.22 26.29
CA SER A 643 -18.20 -18.33 26.25
C SER A 643 -19.66 -17.90 26.42
N ASN A 644 -20.44 -17.95 25.34
CA ASN A 644 -21.91 -17.90 25.39
C ASN A 644 -22.44 -19.13 26.13
N HIS A 645 -22.71 -18.96 27.42
CA HIS A 645 -23.15 -20.03 28.32
C HIS A 645 -24.67 -20.03 28.48
N HIS A 646 -25.38 -20.91 27.77
CA HIS A 646 -26.73 -21.32 28.16
C HIS A 646 -27.03 -22.80 27.81
N LEU A 647 -27.69 -23.49 28.77
CA LEU A 647 -28.44 -24.77 28.66
C LEU A 647 -27.69 -26.12 28.42
N ARG A 648 -27.40 -26.82 29.52
CA ARG A 648 -27.50 -28.30 29.76
C ARG A 648 -27.69 -28.51 31.29
N PRO A 649 -28.30 -29.60 31.81
CA PRO A 649 -28.13 -31.04 31.51
C PRO A 649 -29.48 -31.74 31.18
N GLU A 650 -29.71 -33.06 31.13
CA GLU A 650 -29.08 -34.33 31.60
C GLU A 650 -29.15 -35.41 30.48
N SER A 651 -28.14 -36.26 30.23
CA SER A 651 -27.62 -37.45 30.95
C SER A 651 -28.31 -38.79 30.60
N TYR A 652 -27.53 -39.76 30.11
CA TYR A 652 -27.76 -41.22 30.22
C TYR A 652 -26.45 -41.98 29.98
N VAL A 653 -26.33 -43.23 30.46
CA VAL A 653 -25.07 -44.01 30.45
C VAL A 653 -25.28 -45.42 29.86
N GLY A 654 -24.31 -45.90 29.06
CA GLY A 654 -24.28 -47.25 28.49
C GLY A 654 -22.83 -47.72 28.16
N PRO A 655 -22.55 -49.04 28.12
CA PRO A 655 -21.18 -49.57 28.14
C PRO A 655 -20.52 -49.76 26.75
N PRO A 656 -19.17 -49.88 26.67
CA PRO A 656 -18.42 -49.90 25.41
C PRO A 656 -18.10 -51.31 24.85
N PRO A 657 -18.07 -51.48 23.52
CA PRO A 657 -17.46 -52.63 22.85
C PRO A 657 -16.12 -52.31 22.15
N LYS A 658 -15.10 -53.07 22.58
CA LYS A 658 -13.83 -53.44 21.93
C LYS A 658 -13.58 -53.04 20.46
N THR A 659 -12.46 -52.34 20.26
CA THR A 659 -11.43 -52.52 19.19
C THR A 659 -11.85 -53.13 17.84
N TRP A 660 -11.68 -52.36 16.76
CA TRP A 660 -11.54 -52.88 15.40
C TRP A 660 -10.29 -52.32 14.70
N ILE A 661 -9.83 -53.01 13.66
CA ILE A 661 -8.51 -52.80 13.01
C ILE A 661 -8.74 -52.16 11.63
N PRO A 662 -7.95 -51.16 11.20
CA PRO A 662 -8.13 -50.53 9.89
C PRO A 662 -7.77 -51.49 8.74
N PRO A 663 -8.59 -51.58 7.69
CA PRO A 663 -8.20 -52.25 6.45
C PRO A 663 -7.23 -51.37 5.66
N SER A 664 -6.09 -51.94 5.31
CA SER A 664 -5.20 -51.41 4.27
C SER A 664 -5.71 -51.80 2.90
N ASP A 665 -5.72 -50.87 1.95
CA ASP A 665 -5.48 -51.24 0.55
C ASP A 665 -4.85 -50.08 -0.23
N HIS A 666 -4.16 -50.41 -1.33
CA HIS A 666 -3.42 -49.44 -2.15
C HIS A 666 -4.00 -49.36 -3.57
N HIS A 667 -4.15 -48.16 -4.10
CA HIS A 667 -4.27 -47.93 -5.53
C HIS A 667 -3.10 -47.11 -6.06
N LEU A 668 -2.57 -47.56 -7.19
CA LEU A 668 -1.21 -47.30 -7.65
C LEU A 668 -1.14 -46.10 -8.60
N ARG A 669 -0.05 -45.34 -8.54
CA ARG A 669 0.38 -44.47 -9.63
C ARG A 669 0.94 -45.36 -10.77
N PRO A 670 0.71 -45.02 -12.05
CA PRO A 670 1.48 -45.62 -13.15
C PRO A 670 2.98 -45.31 -13.00
N GLY A 671 3.80 -46.36 -12.94
CA GLY A 671 5.25 -46.25 -12.94
C GLY A 671 5.84 -46.32 -14.35
N VAL A 672 7.05 -45.78 -14.53
CA VAL A 672 7.81 -45.88 -15.79
C VAL A 672 8.31 -47.31 -15.98
N MET A 673 8.26 -47.80 -17.23
CA MET A 673 9.00 -48.98 -17.70
C MET A 673 10.06 -48.53 -18.72
N PRO A 674 11.23 -49.19 -18.79
CA PRO A 674 12.35 -48.74 -19.61
C PRO A 674 12.33 -49.32 -21.04
N ASP A 675 13.28 -48.83 -21.84
CA ASP A 675 13.84 -49.43 -23.06
C ASP A 675 12.89 -49.64 -24.27
N HIS A 676 13.11 -48.83 -25.32
CA HIS A 676 13.72 -49.30 -26.58
C HIS A 676 14.32 -48.12 -27.37
N HIS A 677 15.33 -48.39 -28.20
CA HIS A 677 16.07 -47.38 -28.94
C HIS A 677 15.46 -47.05 -30.32
N LEU A 678 15.59 -45.81 -30.78
CA LEU A 678 16.38 -45.45 -31.98
C LEU A 678 16.47 -43.92 -32.18
N ARG A 679 17.61 -43.46 -32.72
CA ARG A 679 17.85 -42.08 -33.22
C ARG A 679 17.86 -42.09 -34.76
N PRO A 680 17.76 -40.92 -35.41
CA PRO A 680 18.98 -40.25 -35.89
C PRO A 680 19.16 -38.88 -35.20
N GLU A 681 20.32 -38.52 -34.66
CA GLU A 681 21.62 -38.24 -35.30
C GLU A 681 21.64 -36.94 -36.11
N VAL A 682 22.57 -36.07 -35.70
CA VAL A 682 22.90 -34.78 -36.32
C VAL A 682 24.18 -34.98 -37.11
N THR A 683 24.19 -34.57 -38.37
CA THR A 683 25.42 -34.38 -39.16
C THR A 683 25.72 -32.90 -39.33
N SER A 684 27.00 -32.55 -39.34
CA SER A 684 27.48 -31.17 -39.32
C SER A 684 27.65 -30.55 -40.70
N ASP A 685 27.58 -29.21 -40.72
CA ASP A 685 28.11 -28.29 -41.73
C ASP A 685 27.65 -28.42 -43.19
N HIS A 686 27.23 -27.29 -43.76
CA HIS A 686 28.05 -26.58 -44.75
C HIS A 686 27.55 -25.12 -44.88
N HIS A 687 28.46 -24.19 -45.18
CA HIS A 687 28.10 -22.82 -45.52
C HIS A 687 27.51 -22.75 -46.94
N LEU A 688 26.51 -21.89 -47.17
CA LEU A 688 26.55 -20.83 -48.19
C LEU A 688 25.22 -20.02 -48.25
N ARG A 689 25.38 -18.69 -48.25
CA ARG A 689 24.51 -17.71 -48.92
C ARG A 689 25.36 -17.07 -50.04
N PRO A 690 24.79 -16.32 -51.00
CA PRO A 690 23.37 -16.02 -51.22
C PRO A 690 22.89 -16.45 -52.63
N GLU A 691 21.67 -16.09 -53.01
CA GLU A 691 21.51 -15.38 -54.29
C GLU A 691 20.32 -14.41 -54.26
N VAL A 692 20.34 -13.42 -55.15
CA VAL A 692 19.28 -12.41 -55.34
C VAL A 692 18.86 -12.45 -56.80
N THR A 693 17.56 -12.62 -57.07
CA THR A 693 16.98 -12.44 -58.41
C THR A 693 15.80 -11.47 -58.33
N SER A 694 15.53 -10.79 -59.45
CA SER A 694 14.81 -9.51 -59.46
C SER A 694 13.59 -9.51 -60.38
N GLY A 695 12.43 -9.21 -59.79
CA GLY A 695 11.19 -8.84 -60.47
C GLY A 695 10.45 -9.97 -61.21
N HIS A 696 9.13 -9.88 -61.24
CA HIS A 696 8.41 -9.32 -62.39
C HIS A 696 7.01 -8.86 -61.94
N HIS A 697 6.36 -8.00 -62.73
CA HIS A 697 4.96 -7.62 -62.53
C HIS A 697 4.02 -8.72 -63.05
N LEU A 698 2.82 -8.84 -62.47
CA LEU A 698 1.53 -8.90 -63.19
C LEU A 698 0.34 -9.09 -62.22
N THR A 699 -0.63 -8.18 -62.29
CA THR A 699 -2.08 -8.41 -62.06
C THR A 699 -2.70 -8.83 -63.41
N PRO A 700 -3.89 -9.48 -63.52
CA PRO A 700 -5.17 -9.19 -62.86
C PRO A 700 -5.83 -10.49 -62.26
N GLU A 701 -7.12 -10.68 -61.93
CA GLU A 701 -8.42 -10.11 -62.37
C GLU A 701 -9.48 -9.95 -61.25
N VAL A 702 -10.62 -9.34 -61.65
CA VAL A 702 -11.79 -8.99 -60.84
C VAL A 702 -12.85 -10.11 -60.86
N THR A 703 -13.61 -10.28 -59.77
CA THR A 703 -14.88 -11.02 -59.77
C THR A 703 -16.08 -10.06 -59.52
N PRO A 704 -17.19 -10.15 -60.30
CA PRO A 704 -18.26 -9.13 -60.26
C PRO A 704 -19.53 -9.52 -59.48
N GLY A 705 -20.17 -8.52 -58.85
CA GLY A 705 -21.59 -8.53 -58.43
C GLY A 705 -21.88 -9.18 -57.06
N HIS A 706 -22.52 -8.49 -56.11
CA HIS A 706 -23.88 -7.93 -56.25
C HIS A 706 -24.07 -6.61 -55.47
N HIS A 707 -25.08 -5.82 -55.88
CA HIS A 707 -25.50 -4.58 -55.20
C HIS A 707 -26.95 -4.68 -54.71
N LEU A 708 -27.24 -4.06 -53.55
CA LEU A 708 -28.58 -3.61 -53.17
C LEU A 708 -28.50 -2.19 -52.54
N THR A 709 -28.82 -1.23 -53.40
CA THR A 709 -29.44 0.12 -53.25
C THR A 709 -30.25 0.45 -51.98
N PRO A 710 -30.66 1.74 -51.71
CA PRO A 710 -30.56 2.97 -52.54
C PRO A 710 -30.14 4.30 -51.83
N GLU A 711 -30.01 5.35 -52.66
CA GLU A 711 -30.37 6.79 -52.45
C GLU A 711 -30.04 7.59 -51.18
N VAL A 712 -29.28 8.69 -51.37
CA VAL A 712 -29.61 10.04 -50.88
C VAL A 712 -29.40 11.06 -52.03
N LEU A 713 -30.17 12.15 -52.02
CA LEU A 713 -30.29 13.14 -53.10
C LEU A 713 -29.09 14.09 -53.25
N SER A 714 -29.02 14.73 -54.43
CA SER A 714 -28.19 15.90 -54.72
C SER A 714 -28.69 17.16 -54.01
N ASP A 715 -27.79 17.99 -53.47
CA ASP A 715 -27.46 19.23 -54.20
C ASP A 715 -26.16 19.93 -53.74
N GLN A 716 -25.60 20.68 -54.70
CA GLN A 716 -24.65 21.81 -54.61
C GLN A 716 -23.84 22.08 -53.31
N TYR A 717 -22.50 22.06 -53.43
CA TYR A 717 -21.70 23.31 -53.45
C TYR A 717 -20.35 23.06 -54.18
N LEU A 718 -19.70 24.12 -54.65
CA LEU A 718 -18.56 24.01 -55.59
C LEU A 718 -17.26 23.49 -54.94
N ARG A 719 -16.55 22.61 -55.65
CA ARG A 719 -15.12 22.35 -55.41
C ARG A 719 -14.26 23.40 -56.12
N PRO A 720 -13.22 23.95 -55.47
CA PRO A 720 -12.06 24.50 -56.17
C PRO A 720 -11.25 23.36 -56.82
N GLU A 721 -10.57 23.65 -57.93
CA GLU A 721 -9.64 22.73 -58.58
C GLU A 721 -8.34 22.61 -57.78
N VAL A 722 -7.73 21.42 -57.78
CA VAL A 722 -6.44 21.18 -57.12
C VAL A 722 -5.30 21.39 -58.11
N THR A 723 -4.69 22.56 -58.10
CA THR A 723 -3.40 22.81 -58.77
C THR A 723 -2.28 22.09 -58.01
N PRO A 724 -1.47 21.22 -58.64
CA PRO A 724 -0.48 20.38 -57.96
C PRO A 724 0.82 21.13 -57.62
N ASP A 725 0.72 22.27 -56.94
CA ASP A 725 1.89 23.06 -56.53
C ASP A 725 1.63 23.94 -55.28
N HIS A 726 1.19 23.30 -54.19
CA HIS A 726 1.23 23.88 -52.84
C HIS A 726 1.51 22.80 -51.80
N VAL A 727 2.75 22.73 -51.31
CA VAL A 727 3.07 21.99 -50.08
C VAL A 727 2.45 22.77 -48.92
N PRO A 728 1.48 22.21 -48.17
CA PRO A 728 0.97 22.89 -46.99
C PRO A 728 2.12 23.09 -46.00
N PRO A 729 2.31 24.30 -45.44
CA PRO A 729 3.40 24.51 -44.49
C PRO A 729 3.20 23.55 -43.32
N LYS A 730 4.21 22.73 -43.02
CA LYS A 730 4.24 21.98 -41.77
C LYS A 730 4.17 23.00 -40.63
N ALA A 731 2.98 23.16 -40.07
CA ALA A 731 2.72 23.99 -38.91
C ALA A 731 3.42 23.38 -37.69
N ARG A 732 4.74 23.58 -37.63
CA ARG A 732 5.47 23.60 -36.38
C ARG A 732 4.81 24.68 -35.53
N PHE A 733 3.88 24.26 -34.68
CA PHE A 733 3.62 24.93 -33.43
C PHE A 733 4.93 24.95 -32.65
N LYS A 734 5.76 25.96 -32.94
CA LYS A 734 6.73 26.46 -31.98
C LYS A 734 5.88 26.92 -30.81
N TYR A 735 5.87 26.15 -29.73
CA TYR A 735 5.42 26.65 -28.45
C TYR A 735 6.21 27.94 -28.17
N PRO A 736 5.54 29.09 -27.93
CA PRO A 736 6.23 30.27 -27.44
C PRO A 736 6.90 29.97 -26.10
N SER A 737 7.83 30.83 -25.68
CA SER A 737 8.18 30.98 -24.26
C SER A 737 7.00 31.64 -23.53
N SER A 738 5.93 30.88 -23.34
CA SER A 738 4.59 31.39 -23.05
C SER A 738 4.48 32.00 -21.65
N SER A 739 3.98 33.23 -21.58
CA SER A 739 3.70 33.93 -20.31
C SER A 739 2.48 33.33 -19.58
N ALA A 740 2.29 33.73 -18.32
CA ALA A 740 1.10 33.36 -17.55
C ALA A 740 -0.22 33.80 -18.22
N GLU A 741 -0.19 34.84 -19.06
CA GLU A 741 -1.36 35.34 -19.80
C GLU A 741 -1.74 34.40 -20.96
N GLU A 742 -0.76 33.89 -21.71
CA GLU A 742 -1.02 32.86 -22.74
C GLU A 742 -1.55 31.55 -22.12
N ILE A 743 -1.08 31.20 -20.93
CA ILE A 743 -1.58 30.06 -20.14
C ILE A 743 -3.07 30.23 -19.81
N GLN A 744 -3.47 31.42 -19.34
CA GLN A 744 -4.88 31.75 -19.07
C GLN A 744 -5.76 31.76 -20.34
N ILE A 745 -5.25 32.27 -21.46
CA ILE A 745 -5.96 32.27 -22.74
C ILE A 745 -6.23 30.84 -23.26
N ILE A 746 -5.30 29.91 -23.02
CA ILE A 746 -5.47 28.50 -23.40
C ILE A 746 -6.52 27.81 -22.50
N LEU A 747 -6.47 28.02 -21.18
CA LEU A 747 -7.48 27.51 -20.24
C LEU A 747 -8.89 28.00 -20.61
N ALA A 748 -9.05 29.30 -20.88
CA ALA A 748 -10.33 29.89 -21.27
C ALA A 748 -10.92 29.29 -22.57
N LYS A 749 -10.08 28.87 -23.52
CA LYS A 749 -10.52 28.19 -24.76
C LYS A 749 -11.06 26.78 -24.50
N PHE A 750 -10.38 26.00 -23.65
CA PHE A 750 -10.88 24.68 -23.26
C PHE A 750 -12.18 24.80 -22.44
N GLU A 751 -12.25 25.76 -21.51
CA GLU A 751 -13.48 26.03 -20.75
C GLU A 751 -14.66 26.46 -21.61
N THR A 752 -14.47 27.38 -22.58
CA THR A 752 -15.58 27.86 -23.43
C THR A 752 -16.21 26.74 -24.26
N THR A 753 -15.46 25.70 -24.58
CA THR A 753 -15.99 24.47 -25.20
C THR A 753 -16.97 23.76 -24.26
N PHE A 754 -16.59 23.57 -22.99
CA PHE A 754 -17.38 22.86 -21.98
C PHE A 754 -18.54 23.68 -21.39
N ARG A 755 -18.44 25.02 -21.40
CA ARG A 755 -19.52 25.93 -20.96
C ARG A 755 -20.77 25.88 -21.86
N SER A 756 -20.69 25.26 -23.05
CA SER A 756 -21.81 25.14 -23.99
C SER A 756 -22.93 24.20 -23.49
N THR A 757 -22.62 23.22 -22.63
CA THR A 757 -23.56 22.23 -22.11
C THR A 757 -24.39 22.70 -20.90
N LYS A 758 -24.44 24.01 -20.60
CA LYS A 758 -25.06 24.55 -19.38
C LYS A 758 -26.59 24.47 -19.40
N ARG A 759 -27.16 23.39 -18.86
CA ARG A 759 -28.59 23.29 -18.51
C ARG A 759 -28.88 24.22 -17.33
N MET A 760 -29.54 25.35 -17.59
CA MET A 760 -29.70 26.44 -16.61
C MET A 760 -30.80 26.14 -15.59
N ALA A 761 -30.40 25.50 -14.50
CA ALA A 761 -31.23 25.31 -13.31
C ALA A 761 -31.92 26.60 -12.83
N LYS A 762 -33.04 26.44 -12.12
CA LYS A 762 -33.51 27.49 -11.21
C LYS A 762 -32.38 27.91 -10.28
N GLN A 763 -32.29 29.21 -10.07
CA GLN A 763 -31.15 29.84 -9.43
C GLN A 763 -30.93 29.29 -8.00
N ASP A 764 -29.70 28.84 -7.74
CA ASP A 764 -29.14 28.42 -6.45
C ASP A 764 -29.54 27.04 -5.86
N GLU A 765 -30.19 26.13 -6.60
CA GLU A 765 -30.49 24.77 -6.07
C GLU A 765 -29.32 23.78 -6.12
N VAL A 766 -28.71 23.52 -7.30
CA VAL A 766 -27.60 22.55 -7.45
C VAL A 766 -26.41 23.16 -8.20
N LYS A 767 -25.19 22.98 -7.66
CA LYS A 767 -23.93 23.43 -8.26
C LYS A 767 -22.89 22.31 -8.21
N LEU A 768 -22.00 22.23 -9.20
CA LEU A 768 -20.91 21.26 -9.25
C LEU A 768 -19.58 21.98 -9.52
N ILE A 769 -18.69 21.97 -8.52
CA ILE A 769 -17.31 22.45 -8.68
C ILE A 769 -16.50 21.36 -9.37
N GLY A 770 -15.84 21.69 -10.48
CA GLY A 770 -15.24 20.70 -11.35
C GLY A 770 -14.12 21.23 -12.25
N LEU A 771 -13.38 20.27 -12.81
CA LEU A 771 -12.33 20.49 -13.79
C LEU A 771 -12.58 19.49 -14.92
N TRP A 772 -12.86 19.96 -16.15
CA TRP A 772 -13.38 19.14 -17.27
C TRP A 772 -12.58 17.87 -17.63
N PRO A 773 -11.24 17.79 -17.53
CA PRO A 773 -10.50 16.56 -17.80
C PRO A 773 -10.47 15.59 -16.61
N SER A 774 -11.14 15.87 -15.48
CA SER A 774 -11.15 14.99 -14.31
C SER A 774 -12.18 13.87 -14.47
N PRO A 775 -11.79 12.59 -14.50
CA PRO A 775 -12.73 11.46 -14.59
C PRO A 775 -13.67 11.45 -13.38
N PHE A 776 -13.17 11.78 -12.20
CA PHE A 776 -13.96 11.91 -10.98
C PHE A 776 -15.10 12.94 -11.12
N VAL A 777 -14.89 14.03 -11.87
CA VAL A 777 -15.91 15.05 -12.15
C VAL A 777 -16.90 14.53 -13.20
N ALA A 778 -16.43 13.81 -14.22
CA ALA A 778 -17.30 13.17 -15.21
C ALA A 778 -18.31 12.21 -14.57
N ARG A 779 -17.96 11.48 -13.49
CA ARG A 779 -18.92 10.62 -12.75
C ARG A 779 -20.12 11.39 -12.22
N ALA A 780 -19.88 12.53 -11.56
CA ALA A 780 -20.93 13.38 -11.02
C ALA A 780 -21.81 13.96 -12.13
N LEU A 781 -21.20 14.39 -13.24
CA LEU A 781 -21.90 14.89 -14.42
C LEU A 781 -22.78 13.82 -15.08
N ILE A 782 -22.28 12.59 -15.26
CA ILE A 782 -23.06 11.46 -15.81
C ILE A 782 -24.26 11.16 -14.90
N ALA A 783 -24.07 11.14 -13.58
CA ALA A 783 -25.16 10.90 -12.63
C ALA A 783 -26.23 12.01 -12.65
N LEU A 784 -25.84 13.29 -12.68
CA LEU A 784 -26.78 14.41 -12.82
C LEU A 784 -27.57 14.32 -14.14
N ASN A 785 -26.88 14.03 -15.25
CA ASN A 785 -27.51 13.85 -16.56
C ASN A 785 -28.48 12.67 -16.62
N LEU A 786 -28.13 11.51 -16.04
CA LEU A 786 -29.02 10.35 -15.92
C LEU A 786 -30.30 10.69 -15.15
N LYS A 787 -30.17 11.46 -14.07
CA LYS A 787 -31.30 11.92 -13.25
C LYS A 787 -32.08 13.10 -13.86
N GLY A 788 -31.61 13.67 -14.97
CA GLY A 788 -32.20 14.87 -15.58
C GLY A 788 -32.11 16.12 -14.70
N VAL A 789 -31.16 16.15 -13.75
CA VAL A 789 -30.98 17.25 -12.80
C VAL A 789 -30.24 18.39 -13.48
N GLU A 790 -30.79 19.60 -13.44
CA GLU A 790 -30.10 20.80 -13.89
C GLU A 790 -29.10 21.28 -12.83
N TYR A 791 -27.95 21.81 -13.25
CA TYR A 791 -26.88 22.21 -12.32
C TYR A 791 -26.05 23.39 -12.85
N GLU A 792 -25.55 24.21 -11.94
CA GLU A 792 -24.52 25.19 -12.26
C GLU A 792 -23.12 24.55 -12.21
N TYR A 793 -22.50 24.36 -13.37
CA TYR A 793 -21.08 23.97 -13.44
C TYR A 793 -20.17 25.15 -13.09
N LEU A 794 -19.32 24.96 -12.09
CA LEU A 794 -18.31 25.91 -11.64
C LEU A 794 -16.92 25.34 -11.95
N ALA A 795 -16.24 25.94 -12.94
CA ALA A 795 -14.89 25.54 -13.30
C ALA A 795 -13.88 25.96 -12.21
N ASP A 796 -12.95 25.06 -11.88
CA ASP A 796 -11.84 25.31 -10.94
C ASP A 796 -10.48 24.98 -11.56
N ASP A 797 -9.42 25.59 -11.04
CA ASP A 797 -8.08 25.60 -11.63
C ASP A 797 -7.18 24.49 -11.05
N LEU A 798 -6.25 23.99 -11.86
CA LEU A 798 -5.26 22.96 -11.47
C LEU A 798 -4.31 23.40 -10.35
N PHE A 799 -3.98 24.68 -10.31
CA PHE A 799 -2.86 25.28 -9.58
C PHE A 799 -3.34 26.33 -8.57
N ASN A 800 -4.33 27.16 -8.95
CA ASN A 800 -4.89 28.24 -8.15
C ASN A 800 -6.35 27.95 -7.73
N LYS A 801 -6.51 26.95 -6.85
CA LYS A 801 -7.82 26.45 -6.37
C LYS A 801 -8.71 27.55 -5.82
N SER A 802 -9.98 27.55 -6.21
CA SER A 802 -10.95 28.57 -5.76
C SER A 802 -11.17 28.57 -4.24
N GLU A 803 -11.48 29.74 -3.67
CA GLU A 803 -11.88 29.86 -2.26
C GLU A 803 -13.11 28.99 -1.96
N LEU A 804 -14.04 28.88 -2.92
CA LEU A 804 -15.24 28.05 -2.79
C LEU A 804 -14.90 26.57 -2.64
N LEU A 805 -13.95 26.03 -3.42
CA LEU A 805 -13.45 24.66 -3.26
C LEU A 805 -12.72 24.47 -1.93
N LEU A 806 -11.86 25.42 -1.55
CA LEU A 806 -11.13 25.35 -0.28
C LEU A 806 -12.05 25.43 0.95
N LYS A 807 -13.21 26.10 0.82
CA LYS A 807 -14.24 26.19 1.85
C LYS A 807 -15.19 24.99 1.89
N SER A 808 -15.52 24.41 0.73
CA SER A 808 -16.48 23.30 0.61
C SER A 808 -15.85 21.92 0.77
N ASN A 809 -14.59 21.74 0.36
CA ASN A 809 -13.76 20.57 0.66
C ASN A 809 -12.47 21.00 1.38
N PRO A 810 -12.53 21.45 2.65
CA PRO A 810 -11.36 21.93 3.38
C PRO A 810 -10.35 20.82 3.70
N VAL A 811 -10.77 19.56 3.67
CA VAL A 811 -9.97 18.40 4.06
C VAL A 811 -9.05 17.94 2.92
N TYR A 812 -9.63 17.56 1.78
CA TYR A 812 -8.88 17.06 0.61
C TYR A 812 -8.56 18.17 -0.39
N LYS A 813 -9.42 19.20 -0.49
CA LYS A 813 -9.29 20.31 -1.43
C LYS A 813 -9.28 19.81 -2.88
N LEU A 814 -10.10 18.80 -3.18
CA LEU A 814 -10.19 18.13 -4.49
C LEU A 814 -11.61 18.28 -5.09
N VAL A 815 -11.65 18.28 -6.43
CA VAL A 815 -12.88 18.21 -7.23
C VAL A 815 -13.17 16.76 -7.66
N PRO A 816 -14.43 16.35 -7.82
CA PRO A 816 -15.66 17.16 -7.72
C PRO A 816 -16.06 17.53 -6.29
N VAL A 817 -16.79 18.64 -6.18
CA VAL A 817 -17.65 18.93 -5.01
C VAL A 817 -19.03 19.30 -5.53
N LEU A 818 -20.05 18.54 -5.16
CA LEU A 818 -21.45 18.91 -5.40
C LEU A 818 -21.92 19.80 -4.25
N ILE A 819 -22.64 20.87 -4.55
CA ILE A 819 -23.30 21.73 -3.56
C ILE A 819 -24.79 21.72 -3.86
N HIS A 820 -25.60 21.30 -2.90
CA HIS A 820 -27.06 21.31 -2.98
C HIS A 820 -27.59 22.29 -1.93
N GLY A 821 -28.07 23.46 -2.36
CA GLY A 821 -28.32 24.61 -1.49
C GLY A 821 -27.04 25.07 -0.79
N ASP A 822 -26.99 24.94 0.54
CA ASP A 822 -25.81 25.22 1.37
C ASP A 822 -24.99 23.96 1.74
N LYS A 823 -25.44 22.77 1.34
CA LYS A 823 -24.87 21.47 1.72
C LYS A 823 -23.82 20.98 0.71
N PRO A 824 -22.51 20.96 1.04
CA PRO A 824 -21.49 20.35 0.18
C PRO A 824 -21.47 18.82 0.34
N VAL A 825 -21.18 18.11 -0.76
CA VAL A 825 -20.89 16.68 -0.83
C VAL A 825 -19.59 16.49 -1.60
N CYS A 826 -18.65 15.78 -0.99
CA CYS A 826 -17.31 15.50 -1.52
C CYS A 826 -17.17 14.02 -1.92
N GLU A 827 -16.11 13.72 -2.68
CA GLU A 827 -15.75 12.41 -3.23
C GLU A 827 -16.74 11.83 -4.27
N SER A 828 -16.21 11.47 -5.44
CA SER A 828 -17.04 11.23 -6.63
C SER A 828 -18.05 10.08 -6.48
N LEU A 829 -17.70 8.97 -5.84
CA LEU A 829 -18.61 7.85 -5.60
C LEU A 829 -19.72 8.21 -4.60
N ILE A 830 -19.38 8.99 -3.57
CA ILE A 830 -20.35 9.48 -2.58
C ILE A 830 -21.32 10.48 -3.24
N ILE A 831 -20.82 11.35 -4.12
CA ILE A 831 -21.64 12.27 -4.94
C ILE A 831 -22.59 11.49 -5.86
N VAL A 832 -22.13 10.45 -6.56
CA VAL A 832 -23.00 9.60 -7.41
C VAL A 832 -24.09 8.92 -6.59
N GLU A 833 -23.75 8.32 -5.44
CA GLU A 833 -24.76 7.71 -4.55
C GLU A 833 -25.72 8.72 -3.93
N TYR A 834 -25.25 9.93 -3.61
CA TYR A 834 -26.09 11.01 -3.11
C TYR A 834 -27.10 11.46 -4.18
N ILE A 835 -26.64 11.64 -5.42
CA ILE A 835 -27.50 11.96 -6.57
C ILE A 835 -28.55 10.87 -6.79
N ASP A 836 -28.17 9.59 -6.69
CA ASP A 836 -29.11 8.48 -6.87
C ASP A 836 -30.20 8.43 -5.79
N GLN A 837 -29.87 8.81 -4.55
CA GLN A 837 -30.79 8.81 -3.42
C GLN A 837 -31.70 10.04 -3.36
N VAL A 838 -31.18 11.24 -3.64
CA VAL A 838 -31.96 12.49 -3.60
C VAL A 838 -32.96 12.55 -4.75
N TRP A 839 -32.53 12.16 -5.96
CA TRP A 839 -33.38 12.14 -7.15
C TRP A 839 -33.77 10.70 -7.52
N ALA A 840 -34.08 9.87 -6.51
CA ALA A 840 -34.48 8.48 -6.69
C ALA A 840 -35.78 8.29 -7.51
N SER A 841 -36.63 9.32 -7.57
CA SER A 841 -37.85 9.36 -8.40
C SER A 841 -37.62 9.87 -9.84
N SER A 842 -36.40 10.25 -10.20
CA SER A 842 -36.03 10.75 -11.52
C SER A 842 -35.05 9.80 -12.22
N GLY A 843 -35.17 9.65 -13.54
CA GLY A 843 -34.25 8.81 -14.34
C GLY A 843 -34.21 7.33 -13.93
N PRO A 844 -33.22 6.57 -14.43
CA PRO A 844 -32.96 5.20 -13.95
C PRO A 844 -32.27 5.21 -12.57
N SER A 845 -32.35 4.07 -11.87
CA SER A 845 -31.59 3.83 -10.63
C SER A 845 -30.13 3.51 -10.96
N ILE A 846 -29.19 4.19 -10.32
CA ILE A 846 -27.74 3.98 -10.55
C ILE A 846 -27.23 2.83 -9.67
N LEU A 847 -27.77 2.69 -8.46
CA LEU A 847 -27.55 1.54 -7.59
C LEU A 847 -28.61 0.45 -7.89
N PRO A 848 -28.23 -0.84 -7.86
CA PRO A 848 -29.18 -1.94 -7.84
C PRO A 848 -30.15 -1.86 -6.65
N ALA A 849 -31.36 -2.43 -6.80
CA ALA A 849 -32.38 -2.47 -5.76
C ALA A 849 -32.10 -3.54 -4.69
N ASP A 850 -31.58 -4.71 -5.09
CA ASP A 850 -31.16 -5.79 -4.20
C ASP A 850 -29.87 -5.39 -3.43
N PRO A 851 -29.79 -5.62 -2.10
CA PRO A 851 -28.61 -5.25 -1.32
C PRO A 851 -27.31 -5.96 -1.74
N TYR A 852 -27.38 -7.19 -2.26
CA TYR A 852 -26.20 -7.94 -2.68
C TYR A 852 -25.67 -7.44 -4.01
N ASP A 853 -26.53 -7.30 -5.03
CA ASP A 853 -26.11 -6.71 -6.31
C ASP A 853 -25.59 -5.27 -6.09
N ARG A 854 -26.13 -4.52 -5.12
CA ARG A 854 -25.62 -3.20 -4.70
C ARG A 854 -24.23 -3.29 -4.05
N ALA A 855 -24.00 -4.26 -3.17
CA ALA A 855 -22.70 -4.49 -2.56
C ALA A 855 -21.63 -4.87 -3.60
N ILE A 856 -21.99 -5.70 -4.59
CA ILE A 856 -21.12 -6.06 -5.71
C ILE A 856 -20.84 -4.87 -6.64
N ALA A 857 -21.83 -4.02 -6.91
CA ALA A 857 -21.63 -2.78 -7.67
C ALA A 857 -20.64 -1.82 -6.97
N ARG A 858 -20.73 -1.69 -5.64
CA ARG A 858 -19.76 -0.92 -4.85
C ARG A 858 -18.37 -1.53 -4.86
N PHE A 859 -18.28 -2.85 -4.72
CA PHE A 859 -17.01 -3.57 -4.74
C PHE A 859 -16.22 -3.32 -6.04
N TRP A 860 -16.89 -3.40 -7.19
CA TRP A 860 -16.24 -3.12 -8.48
C TRP A 860 -15.98 -1.62 -8.73
N ALA A 861 -16.79 -0.72 -8.17
CA ALA A 861 -16.47 0.71 -8.18
C ALA A 861 -15.20 1.02 -7.35
N THR A 862 -15.08 0.46 -6.15
CA THR A 862 -13.85 0.53 -5.34
C THR A 862 -12.66 -0.07 -6.10
N TYR A 863 -12.84 -1.24 -6.74
CA TYR A 863 -11.78 -1.87 -7.54
C TYR A 863 -11.20 -0.94 -8.63
N VAL A 864 -12.05 -0.16 -9.31
CA VAL A 864 -11.60 0.80 -10.33
C VAL A 864 -10.75 1.91 -9.72
N ASP A 865 -11.15 2.49 -8.58
CA ASP A 865 -10.38 3.53 -7.90
C ASP A 865 -9.09 3.01 -7.25
N ASP A 866 -9.09 1.73 -6.85
CA ASP A 866 -7.93 1.06 -6.27
C ASP A 866 -6.88 0.60 -7.30
N LYS A 867 -7.32 0.11 -8.47
CA LYS A 867 -6.49 -0.67 -9.40
C LYS A 867 -6.31 -0.04 -10.78
N LEU A 868 -7.23 0.82 -11.23
CA LEU A 868 -7.10 1.51 -12.52
C LEU A 868 -6.67 2.97 -12.32
N ALA A 869 -7.25 3.70 -11.36
CA ALA A 869 -6.92 5.10 -11.15
C ALA A 869 -5.43 5.36 -10.83
N PRO A 870 -4.73 4.55 -10.00
CA PRO A 870 -3.31 4.76 -9.72
C PRO A 870 -2.38 4.57 -10.94
N PRO A 871 -2.41 3.45 -11.69
CA PRO A 871 -1.56 3.31 -12.87
C PRO A 871 -1.93 4.31 -13.98
N ILE A 872 -3.21 4.60 -14.22
CA ILE A 872 -3.62 5.67 -15.16
C ILE A 872 -2.96 7.01 -14.77
N ARG A 873 -3.00 7.38 -13.49
CA ARG A 873 -2.34 8.60 -12.99
C ARG A 873 -0.82 8.58 -13.21
N VAL A 874 -0.15 7.44 -13.05
CA VAL A 874 1.29 7.31 -13.32
C VAL A 874 1.59 7.46 -14.81
N LEU A 875 0.82 6.81 -15.69
CA LEU A 875 1.01 6.89 -17.14
C LEU A 875 0.77 8.31 -17.69
N ILE A 876 -0.17 9.06 -17.12
CA ILE A 876 -0.40 10.46 -17.50
C ILE A 876 0.74 11.35 -16.96
N TRP A 877 1.13 11.25 -15.69
CA TRP A 877 1.93 12.31 -15.04
C TRP A 877 3.39 11.97 -14.72
N SER A 878 3.80 10.71 -14.78
CA SER A 878 5.18 10.31 -14.50
C SER A 878 6.13 10.57 -15.68
N LYS A 879 7.43 10.58 -15.35
CA LYS A 879 8.56 10.52 -16.29
C LYS A 879 9.55 9.41 -15.96
N ASP A 880 9.34 8.69 -14.86
CA ASP A 880 10.16 7.54 -14.49
C ASP A 880 9.74 6.34 -15.35
N GLU A 881 10.63 5.89 -16.23
CA GLU A 881 10.39 4.80 -17.18
C GLU A 881 10.03 3.49 -16.47
N LYS A 882 10.60 3.24 -15.28
CA LYS A 882 10.29 2.06 -14.46
C LYS A 882 8.85 2.11 -13.96
N SER A 883 8.45 3.19 -13.28
CA SER A 883 7.08 3.39 -12.82
C SER A 883 6.06 3.34 -13.98
N ILE A 884 6.43 3.85 -15.16
CA ILE A 884 5.62 3.78 -16.38
C ILE A 884 5.46 2.32 -16.86
N ALA A 885 6.52 1.52 -16.84
CA ALA A 885 6.45 0.09 -17.20
C ALA A 885 5.58 -0.70 -16.21
N GLU A 886 5.83 -0.55 -14.90
CA GLU A 886 5.03 -1.19 -13.85
C GLU A 886 3.55 -0.78 -13.92
N ALA A 887 3.25 0.49 -14.23
CA ALA A 887 1.88 0.97 -14.40
C ALA A 887 1.18 0.41 -15.65
N LYS A 888 1.91 0.15 -16.75
CA LYS A 888 1.33 -0.53 -17.94
C LYS A 888 0.86 -1.95 -17.58
N GLU A 889 1.70 -2.72 -16.89
CA GLU A 889 1.37 -4.09 -16.47
C GLU A 889 0.21 -4.11 -15.48
N GLN A 890 0.20 -3.21 -14.50
CA GLN A 890 -0.87 -3.08 -13.51
C GLN A 890 -2.22 -2.73 -14.17
N LEU A 891 -2.24 -1.79 -15.12
CA LEU A 891 -3.47 -1.39 -15.80
C LEU A 891 -4.04 -2.53 -16.67
N LEU A 892 -3.19 -3.23 -17.43
CA LEU A 892 -3.59 -4.38 -18.23
C LEU A 892 -4.14 -5.52 -17.37
N ALA A 893 -3.48 -5.84 -16.25
CA ALA A 893 -3.96 -6.84 -15.31
C ALA A 893 -5.32 -6.45 -14.67
N ALA A 894 -5.53 -5.16 -14.38
CA ALA A 894 -6.77 -4.67 -13.80
C ALA A 894 -7.94 -4.67 -14.80
N LEU A 895 -7.67 -4.38 -16.08
CA LEU A 895 -8.66 -4.49 -17.16
C LEU A 895 -9.05 -5.95 -17.43
N LEU A 896 -8.09 -6.88 -17.42
CA LEU A 896 -8.38 -8.33 -17.51
C LEU A 896 -9.27 -8.82 -16.36
N GLN A 897 -9.04 -8.34 -15.13
CA GLN A 897 -9.90 -8.71 -14.00
C GLN A 897 -11.32 -8.12 -14.13
N LEU A 898 -11.47 -6.94 -14.76
CA LEU A 898 -12.77 -6.33 -15.05
C LEU A 898 -13.50 -7.01 -16.22
N GLU A 899 -12.80 -7.58 -17.20
CA GLU A 899 -13.40 -8.43 -18.24
C GLU A 899 -14.09 -9.65 -17.60
N GLU A 900 -13.40 -10.35 -16.70
CA GLU A 900 -14.02 -11.44 -15.91
C GLU A 900 -15.20 -10.96 -15.05
N ALA A 901 -15.09 -9.75 -14.49
CA ALA A 901 -16.14 -9.16 -13.67
C ALA A 901 -17.38 -8.84 -14.51
N PHE A 902 -17.19 -8.27 -15.70
CA PHE A 902 -18.26 -7.92 -16.63
C PHE A 902 -19.07 -9.14 -17.05
N VAL A 903 -18.40 -10.25 -17.40
CA VAL A 903 -19.07 -11.52 -17.76
C VAL A 903 -19.97 -12.03 -16.62
N LYS A 904 -19.55 -11.85 -15.36
CA LYS A 904 -20.31 -12.27 -14.16
C LYS A 904 -21.45 -11.29 -13.81
N CYS A 905 -21.20 -9.98 -13.90
CA CYS A 905 -22.12 -8.93 -13.42
C CYS A 905 -23.20 -8.56 -14.46
N SER A 906 -22.82 -8.42 -15.73
CA SER A 906 -23.75 -8.01 -16.81
C SER A 906 -24.87 -9.01 -17.08
N LYS A 907 -24.71 -10.27 -16.64
CA LYS A 907 -25.62 -11.39 -16.90
C LYS A 907 -25.89 -11.56 -18.42
N GLY A 908 -24.91 -11.19 -19.26
CA GLY A 908 -24.96 -11.27 -20.73
C GLY A 908 -25.57 -10.06 -21.43
N LYS A 909 -25.65 -8.90 -20.76
CA LYS A 909 -26.15 -7.62 -21.32
C LYS A 909 -25.02 -6.62 -21.59
N SER A 910 -25.36 -5.45 -22.13
CA SER A 910 -24.41 -4.42 -22.58
C SER A 910 -23.65 -3.70 -21.46
N PHE A 911 -24.13 -3.72 -20.21
CA PHE A 911 -23.59 -2.93 -19.10
C PHE A 911 -23.38 -3.76 -17.83
N PHE A 912 -22.55 -3.29 -16.91
CA PHE A 912 -22.42 -3.90 -15.57
C PHE A 912 -23.75 -3.83 -14.79
N GLY A 913 -24.60 -2.83 -15.08
CA GLY A 913 -25.98 -2.73 -14.61
C GLY A 913 -27.00 -3.56 -15.38
N GLY A 914 -26.59 -4.40 -16.33
CA GLY A 914 -27.49 -5.16 -17.19
C GLY A 914 -27.87 -4.36 -18.43
N ASP A 915 -29.16 -4.02 -18.55
CA ASP A 915 -29.71 -3.26 -19.69
C ASP A 915 -29.53 -1.74 -19.57
N THR A 916 -29.10 -1.25 -18.40
CA THR A 916 -28.85 0.18 -18.11
C THR A 916 -27.53 0.35 -17.37
N ILE A 917 -26.86 1.49 -17.51
CA ILE A 917 -25.62 1.77 -16.79
C ILE A 917 -25.84 1.95 -15.28
N ASN A 918 -25.00 1.31 -14.45
CA ASN A 918 -24.99 1.42 -12.99
C ASN A 918 -23.74 2.16 -12.46
N LEU A 919 -23.56 2.17 -11.13
CA LEU A 919 -22.39 2.72 -10.46
C LEU A 919 -21.05 2.28 -11.07
N VAL A 920 -20.86 1.00 -11.42
CA VAL A 920 -19.62 0.47 -12.01
C VAL A 920 -19.41 1.04 -13.40
N ASP A 921 -20.46 1.05 -14.23
CA ASP A 921 -20.41 1.61 -15.59
C ASP A 921 -20.01 3.09 -15.56
N ILE A 922 -20.61 3.90 -14.68
CA ILE A 922 -20.24 5.32 -14.50
C ILE A 922 -18.79 5.44 -14.01
N THR A 923 -18.37 4.58 -13.07
CA THR A 923 -17.05 4.64 -12.43
C THR A 923 -15.93 4.30 -13.40
N LEU A 924 -16.07 3.21 -14.18
CA LEU A 924 -15.12 2.81 -15.23
C LEU A 924 -15.23 3.72 -16.46
N GLY A 925 -16.44 4.01 -16.92
CA GLY A 925 -16.72 4.81 -18.10
C GLY A 925 -16.18 6.23 -18.00
N SER A 926 -16.12 6.79 -16.78
CA SER A 926 -15.47 8.08 -16.53
C SER A 926 -13.97 8.13 -16.91
N PHE A 927 -13.27 6.99 -16.93
CA PHE A 927 -11.89 6.88 -17.39
C PHE A 927 -11.74 6.63 -18.89
N LEU A 928 -12.81 6.34 -19.64
CA LEU A 928 -12.73 5.87 -21.03
C LEU A 928 -11.98 6.84 -21.96
N SER A 929 -12.22 8.15 -21.83
CA SER A 929 -11.47 9.17 -22.58
C SER A 929 -9.98 9.20 -22.25
N TRP A 930 -9.61 8.94 -20.99
CA TRP A 930 -8.21 8.85 -20.56
C TRP A 930 -7.54 7.55 -21.00
N LEU A 931 -8.26 6.43 -21.07
CA LEU A 931 -7.75 5.19 -21.67
C LEU A 931 -7.41 5.44 -23.15
N LYS A 932 -8.35 5.97 -23.93
CA LYS A 932 -8.11 6.31 -25.35
C LYS A 932 -7.01 7.38 -25.54
N ALA A 933 -6.88 8.34 -24.63
CA ALA A 933 -5.75 9.28 -24.63
C ALA A 933 -4.41 8.61 -24.29
N LEU A 934 -4.39 7.59 -23.41
CA LEU A 934 -3.19 6.81 -23.09
C LEU A 934 -2.77 5.89 -24.24
N GLU A 935 -3.71 5.39 -25.04
CA GLU A 935 -3.44 4.65 -26.27
C GLU A 935 -2.66 5.54 -27.26
N ILE A 936 -3.11 6.78 -27.47
CA ILE A 936 -2.40 7.80 -28.28
C ILE A 936 -1.04 8.18 -27.68
N ILE A 937 -0.91 8.24 -26.35
CA ILE A 937 0.33 8.65 -25.65
C ILE A 937 1.40 7.54 -25.64
N THR A 938 1.00 6.27 -25.59
CA THR A 938 1.91 5.15 -25.31
C THR A 938 2.05 4.15 -26.45
N GLU A 939 1.27 4.30 -27.53
CA GLU A 939 1.21 3.41 -28.70
C GLU A 939 0.85 1.95 -28.34
N ILE A 940 0.18 1.76 -27.19
CA ILE A 940 -0.33 0.48 -26.68
C ILE A 940 -1.85 0.55 -26.67
N ASN A 941 -2.52 -0.44 -27.28
CA ASN A 941 -3.96 -0.63 -27.11
C ASN A 941 -4.23 -1.18 -25.69
N PHE A 942 -5.06 -0.51 -24.90
CA PHE A 942 -5.46 -0.97 -23.56
C PHE A 942 -6.81 -1.69 -23.58
N LEU A 943 -7.74 -1.29 -24.45
CA LEU A 943 -8.97 -2.02 -24.74
C LEU A 943 -8.76 -2.93 -25.97
N ASP A 944 -8.06 -4.04 -25.73
CA ASP A 944 -7.62 -4.99 -26.76
C ASP A 944 -8.70 -6.05 -27.02
N GLU A 945 -9.25 -6.06 -28.24
CA GLU A 945 -10.31 -6.99 -28.66
C GLU A 945 -9.95 -8.48 -28.51
N THR A 946 -8.65 -8.84 -28.49
CA THR A 946 -8.19 -10.22 -28.28
C THR A 946 -8.10 -10.63 -26.81
N LYS A 947 -8.16 -9.66 -25.87
CA LYS A 947 -7.92 -9.86 -24.43
C LYS A 947 -9.10 -9.43 -23.56
N THR A 948 -9.74 -8.32 -23.90
CA THR A 948 -10.89 -7.74 -23.19
C THR A 948 -12.05 -7.41 -24.16
N PRO A 949 -12.53 -8.39 -24.97
CA PRO A 949 -13.57 -8.15 -25.98
C PRO A 949 -14.88 -7.62 -25.38
N ARG A 950 -15.29 -8.05 -24.18
CA ARG A 950 -16.52 -7.54 -23.56
C ARG A 950 -16.36 -6.12 -23.05
N LEU A 951 -15.18 -5.73 -22.57
CA LEU A 951 -14.89 -4.32 -22.27
C LEU A 951 -14.79 -3.45 -23.55
N VAL A 952 -14.40 -4.01 -24.70
CA VAL A 952 -14.48 -3.31 -26.00
C VAL A 952 -15.93 -3.10 -26.43
N GLU A 953 -16.76 -4.15 -26.44
CA GLU A 953 -18.21 -4.08 -26.71
C GLU A 953 -18.90 -3.08 -25.77
N TRP A 954 -18.61 -3.17 -24.47
CA TRP A 954 -19.13 -2.28 -23.43
C TRP A 954 -18.70 -0.83 -23.66
N ALA A 955 -17.42 -0.56 -23.98
CA ALA A 955 -16.93 0.80 -24.18
C ALA A 955 -17.58 1.47 -25.40
N GLU A 956 -17.80 0.70 -26.47
CA GLU A 956 -18.50 1.18 -27.66
C GLU A 956 -20.02 1.28 -27.46
N CYS A 957 -20.62 0.57 -26.49
CA CYS A 957 -21.98 0.87 -26.02
C CYS A 957 -22.02 2.14 -25.14
N PHE A 958 -21.10 2.27 -24.19
CA PHE A 958 -21.08 3.33 -23.18
C PHE A 958 -20.92 4.73 -23.79
N ARG A 959 -20.07 4.86 -24.82
CA ARG A 959 -19.85 6.13 -25.53
C ARG A 959 -21.10 6.72 -26.21
N PHE A 960 -22.14 5.92 -26.44
CA PHE A 960 -23.41 6.38 -27.02
C PHE A 960 -24.51 6.63 -25.97
N VAL A 961 -24.26 6.36 -24.69
CA VAL A 961 -25.19 6.72 -23.62
C VAL A 961 -25.29 8.24 -23.52
N ASP A 962 -26.49 8.78 -23.69
CA ASP A 962 -26.74 10.23 -23.75
C ASP A 962 -26.14 11.01 -22.56
N ALA A 963 -26.26 10.46 -21.35
CA ALA A 963 -25.71 11.07 -20.15
C ALA A 963 -24.17 11.15 -20.11
N ALA A 964 -23.47 10.29 -20.87
CA ALA A 964 -22.02 10.22 -20.95
C ALA A 964 -21.45 10.93 -22.18
N LYS A 965 -22.10 10.81 -23.35
CA LYS A 965 -21.62 11.42 -24.61
C LYS A 965 -21.50 12.94 -24.54
N GLU A 966 -22.32 13.60 -23.71
CA GLU A 966 -22.33 15.06 -23.52
C GLU A 966 -21.19 15.58 -22.64
N VAL A 967 -20.47 14.69 -21.93
CA VAL A 967 -19.53 15.08 -20.85
C VAL A 967 -18.17 14.37 -20.89
N LEU A 968 -18.04 13.27 -21.63
CA LEU A 968 -16.75 12.63 -21.89
C LEU A 968 -15.91 13.44 -22.90
N PRO A 969 -14.69 13.89 -22.56
CA PRO A 969 -13.85 14.63 -23.51
C PRO A 969 -13.30 13.76 -24.65
N GLU A 970 -12.95 14.39 -25.77
CA GLU A 970 -12.13 13.77 -26.83
C GLU A 970 -10.72 13.44 -26.30
N ALA A 971 -10.16 12.33 -26.77
CA ALA A 971 -8.86 11.84 -26.32
C ALA A 971 -7.73 12.83 -26.68
N GLU A 972 -7.79 13.41 -27.87
CA GLU A 972 -6.85 14.39 -28.41
C GLU A 972 -6.77 15.63 -27.51
N LYS A 973 -7.93 16.14 -27.05
CA LYS A 973 -8.01 17.28 -26.13
C LYS A 973 -7.37 16.97 -24.77
N LEU A 974 -7.45 15.72 -24.29
CA LEU A 974 -6.74 15.28 -23.08
C LEU A 974 -5.23 15.18 -23.29
N VAL A 975 -4.78 14.75 -24.47
CA VAL A 975 -3.35 14.74 -24.86
C VAL A 975 -2.79 16.16 -24.96
N GLU A 976 -3.55 17.12 -25.50
CA GLU A 976 -3.18 18.54 -25.51
C GLU A 976 -3.14 19.14 -24.11
N PHE A 977 -4.18 18.92 -23.30
CA PHE A 977 -4.24 19.34 -21.90
C PHE A 977 -3.07 18.80 -21.07
N ARG A 978 -2.67 17.53 -21.28
CA ARG A 978 -1.48 16.95 -20.64
C ARG A 978 -0.20 17.72 -20.97
N LYS A 979 0.05 17.99 -22.26
CA LYS A 979 1.22 18.75 -22.73
C LYS A 979 1.24 20.16 -22.13
N PHE A 980 0.09 20.81 -22.11
CA PHE A 980 -0.12 22.13 -21.53
C PHE A 980 0.15 22.16 -20.02
N ALA A 981 -0.46 21.26 -19.25
CA ALA A 981 -0.28 21.18 -17.80
C ALA A 981 1.17 20.82 -17.41
N GLU A 982 1.89 20.05 -18.24
CA GLU A 982 3.31 19.79 -18.04
C GLU A 982 4.17 21.04 -18.29
N ALA A 983 3.84 21.87 -19.30
CA ALA A 983 4.51 23.14 -19.55
C ALA A 983 4.25 24.15 -18.42
N ALA A 984 3.00 24.32 -17.99
CA ALA A 984 2.62 25.21 -16.90
C ALA A 984 3.37 24.89 -15.59
N ARG A 985 3.51 23.61 -15.23
CA ARG A 985 4.29 23.17 -14.06
C ARG A 985 5.75 23.64 -14.10
N ARG A 986 6.38 23.66 -15.28
CA ARG A 986 7.78 24.12 -15.44
C ARG A 986 7.90 25.62 -15.15
N VAL A 987 6.94 26.42 -15.59
CA VAL A 987 6.88 27.88 -15.32
C VAL A 987 6.68 28.13 -13.82
N THR A 988 5.69 27.50 -13.19
CA THR A 988 5.41 27.71 -11.76
C THR A 988 6.57 27.31 -10.84
N VAL A 989 7.39 26.32 -11.24
CA VAL A 989 8.58 25.91 -10.49
C VAL A 989 9.75 26.89 -10.71
N ALA A 990 9.89 27.48 -11.89
CA ALA A 990 10.88 28.53 -12.14
C ALA A 990 10.55 29.83 -11.38
N ASP A 991 9.28 30.24 -11.37
CA ASP A 991 8.80 31.41 -10.61
C ASP A 991 8.94 31.23 -9.09
N ALA A 992 8.82 29.99 -8.60
CA ALA A 992 9.03 29.62 -7.20
C ALA A 992 10.51 29.42 -6.83
N ALA A 993 11.42 29.41 -7.81
CA ALA A 993 12.87 29.34 -7.62
C ALA A 993 13.58 30.70 -7.86
N THR A 994 12.82 31.74 -8.22
CA THR A 994 13.28 33.12 -8.42
C THR A 994 12.68 34.11 -7.40
N LYS A 995 11.94 33.59 -6.41
CA LYS A 995 11.42 34.30 -5.23
C LYS A 995 12.07 33.76 -3.96
#